data_AF-A0A2V2S7L8-F1
#
_entry.id   AF-A0A2V2S7L8-F1
#
_cell.length_a   1.000
_cell.length_b   1.000
_cell.length_c   1.000
_cell.angle_alpha   90.00
_cell.angle_beta   90.00
_cell.angle_gamma   90.00
#
_symmetry.space_group_name_H-M   'P 1'
#
loop_
_entity.id
_entity.type
_entity.pdbx_description
1 polymer ?
#
loop_
_entity_poly.entity_id
_entity_poly.type
_entity_poly.pdbx_seq_one_letter_code
_entity_poly.pdbx_strand_id
1 'polypeptide(L)'
;MKKLWCIWLLALSVLSVRAAPPAGYYLVWGDEFNATALDTNKWDYWLLGNWRNAVNTKSAVTLNGSNLVITTYTSNNVNYTAMLATEHHFRPRYGYFESSIKWGDTNGMWSAFWLRSPTMGTWLDDSFVSGAELDVCEHRYVGIYATNIANIISCNIHWNGYGSAEQGSGSPNVGTGLATGFHSYGLLWALNDYSFSVDGSEVWNGASTTPNFGSDVYVLLSSEVDDTSTQWAGYIPPGGYGSQATSSVKMIVDYFRYYAPTNVIFWVGTNSVFWTNSANWMQGMSPVSASDLTFSYLSASMSNVLGRDYSVDGLIFVGMTNACSINGANTLTLGPGGIDMVAADQNVTLNVPITIGADQRWTAGRNSPGNLLTVNSPLAGTATLTKAGYGTMLLKGSNSFAGTLNVGTGGSATNDGLVLITQPAAVAHVAAISIRNGGFGISTLQFSNNVSIPQGISLAGRTTNNVGLESLSGSNTLSGTLTLASGGPNFVVKCDAGTLTLAGTVSAGNGASGPCLLTLAGGGNFIVSGPIQNGSATPLSLLKTNAGTLTFSGTTSYTGTTTNWGGQLIIVGSLGGPLIFNAGTLAGTGTVTGDTTMAGGEISPGPAIVNSIGTLSFGGNLSLTSHAVTLIELNAAAQSNDQLIVAGTLNCSGTLYVNNLAGTFAAGQSFQIFRAGAYAGTFSTITLPSLDPSLAWDTSHLTLNGVISVAALPSVTVSPPATNVECSSALTLVAQASGTPPLNYQWFDNQTNAIPGATNTTLTLSQATVSQSGNYTVQVANNFGSASALATVTISDTTPPVITWSFTNLVLTADSTGHAPMPDVTGTNSIRAYDTCSTNLAFNQTPLSSTALARGANPVLITVADDSGNTVYSSNTVFVTTHLVSIVPIGSDQLQLSWDYGTLQSATNSAGPYLDVPNATSPYTNSFSGDQQFYRVRE
;
A
#
# COMPACT_ATOMS: atom_id res chain seq x y z
N MET A 1 -118.81 -1.19 -27.96
CA MET A 1 -118.57 0.26 -28.14
C MET A 1 -117.30 0.64 -27.37
N LYS A 2 -116.29 1.18 -28.08
CA LYS A 2 -115.26 2.19 -27.70
C LYS A 2 -114.62 2.08 -26.30
N LYS A 3 -113.34 1.68 -26.22
CA LYS A 3 -112.11 2.53 -26.20
C LYS A 3 -111.96 3.37 -24.92
N LEU A 4 -110.93 3.08 -24.13
CA LEU A 4 -109.93 4.08 -23.70
C LEU A 4 -108.71 3.35 -23.09
N TRP A 5 -107.60 3.41 -23.82
CA TRP A 5 -106.27 3.03 -23.36
C TRP A 5 -105.66 4.23 -22.64
N CYS A 6 -105.22 4.06 -21.39
CA CYS A 6 -104.28 4.97 -20.75
C CYS A 6 -102.88 4.40 -20.93
N ILE A 7 -102.10 5.04 -21.80
CA ILE A 7 -100.67 4.81 -21.97
C ILE A 7 -99.97 5.54 -20.82
N TRP A 8 -99.30 4.78 -19.96
CA TRP A 8 -98.24 5.29 -19.09
C TRP A 8 -96.98 5.46 -19.94
N LEU A 9 -96.53 6.69 -20.15
CA LEU A 9 -95.17 6.97 -20.61
C LEU A 9 -94.21 6.60 -19.47
N LEU A 10 -93.56 5.44 -19.58
CA LEU A 10 -92.27 5.24 -18.92
C LEU A 10 -91.27 6.17 -19.61
N ALA A 11 -90.71 7.11 -18.86
CA ALA A 11 -89.50 7.81 -19.25
C ALA A 11 -88.40 6.76 -19.41
N LEU A 12 -88.06 6.42 -20.66
CA LEU A 12 -86.78 5.80 -20.97
C LEU A 12 -85.71 6.82 -20.54
N SER A 13 -85.09 6.58 -19.39
CA SER A 13 -83.74 7.08 -19.16
C SER A 13 -82.90 6.55 -20.32
N VAL A 14 -82.44 7.44 -21.20
CA VAL A 14 -81.42 7.13 -22.17
C VAL A 14 -80.18 6.79 -21.34
N LEU A 15 -80.01 5.52 -21.01
CA LEU A 15 -78.74 5.00 -20.55
C LEU A 15 -77.78 5.30 -21.70
N SER A 16 -76.90 6.29 -21.49
CA SER A 16 -75.79 6.53 -22.39
C SER A 16 -75.09 5.19 -22.54
N VAL A 17 -75.16 4.60 -23.75
CA VAL A 17 -74.55 3.31 -24.02
C VAL A 17 -73.06 3.55 -23.95
N ARG A 18 -72.49 3.21 -22.80
CA ARG A 18 -71.06 3.25 -22.54
C ARG A 18 -70.35 2.56 -23.70
N ALA A 19 -69.48 3.28 -24.40
CA ALA A 19 -68.66 2.68 -25.45
C ALA A 19 -67.93 1.48 -24.84
N ALA A 20 -68.02 0.32 -25.53
CA ALA A 20 -67.29 -0.86 -25.09
C ALA A 20 -65.79 -0.55 -25.09
N PRO A 21 -65.00 -1.06 -24.13
CA PRO A 21 -63.55 -0.92 -24.20
C PRO A 21 -63.03 -1.48 -25.52
N PRO A 22 -61.87 -1.00 -26.01
CA PRO A 22 -61.19 -1.66 -27.12
C PRO A 22 -61.10 -3.17 -26.88
N ALA A 23 -61.19 -3.97 -27.95
CA ALA A 23 -61.12 -5.42 -27.83
C ALA A 23 -59.84 -5.84 -27.10
N GLY A 24 -59.98 -6.66 -26.05
CA GLY A 24 -58.85 -7.09 -25.21
C GLY A 24 -58.52 -6.16 -24.04
N TYR A 25 -59.29 -5.09 -23.80
CA TYR A 25 -59.11 -4.16 -22.68
C TYR A 25 -60.33 -4.14 -21.75
N TYR A 26 -60.14 -3.70 -20.49
CA TYR A 26 -61.21 -3.53 -19.51
C TYR A 26 -61.02 -2.28 -18.66
N LEU A 27 -62.11 -1.67 -18.18
CA LEU A 27 -62.03 -0.43 -17.39
C LEU A 27 -61.43 -0.71 -16.02
N VAL A 28 -60.34 -0.02 -15.70
CA VAL A 28 -59.69 -0.06 -14.39
C VAL A 28 -59.97 1.22 -13.58
N TRP A 29 -59.96 2.37 -14.24
CA TRP A 29 -60.14 3.66 -13.58
C TRP A 29 -60.79 4.66 -14.54
N GLY A 30 -61.51 5.63 -14.01
CA GLY A 30 -62.13 6.69 -14.79
C GLY A 30 -63.01 7.59 -13.95
N ASP A 31 -63.47 8.67 -14.58
CA ASP A 31 -64.46 9.58 -14.04
C ASP A 31 -65.46 9.97 -15.14
N GLU A 32 -66.74 9.84 -14.82
CA GLU A 32 -67.85 10.17 -15.72
C GLU A 32 -68.42 11.56 -15.40
N PHE A 33 -67.84 12.26 -14.42
CA PHE A 33 -68.16 13.65 -14.03
C PHE A 33 -69.66 13.94 -13.79
N ASN A 34 -70.42 12.92 -13.40
CA ASN A 34 -71.86 13.00 -13.11
C ASN A 34 -72.17 13.62 -11.73
N ALA A 35 -71.14 13.85 -10.90
CA ALA A 35 -71.29 14.47 -9.59
C ALA A 35 -71.55 15.98 -9.70
N THR A 36 -71.88 16.63 -8.58
CA THR A 36 -72.07 18.09 -8.51
C THR A 36 -70.78 18.84 -8.15
N ALA A 37 -69.70 18.13 -7.82
CA ALA A 37 -68.39 18.70 -7.48
C ALA A 37 -67.28 17.72 -7.89
N LEU A 38 -66.07 18.24 -8.10
CA LEU A 38 -64.90 17.45 -8.48
C LEU A 38 -64.53 16.47 -7.37
N ASP A 39 -64.30 15.20 -7.72
CA ASP A 39 -63.81 14.19 -6.77
C ASP A 39 -62.32 14.40 -6.50
N THR A 40 -62.00 15.03 -5.38
CA THR A 40 -60.61 15.33 -4.99
C THR A 40 -59.84 14.11 -4.49
N ASN A 41 -60.45 12.91 -4.46
CA ASN A 41 -59.72 11.65 -4.29
C ASN A 41 -59.25 11.06 -5.63
N LYS A 42 -59.59 11.73 -6.74
CA LYS A 42 -59.21 11.35 -8.10
C LYS A 42 -58.40 12.43 -8.80
N TRP A 43 -58.72 13.70 -8.53
CA TRP A 43 -58.17 14.85 -9.24
C TRP A 43 -57.64 15.91 -8.28
N ASP A 44 -56.41 16.32 -8.52
CA ASP A 44 -55.81 17.53 -7.94
C ASP A 44 -56.09 18.75 -8.81
N TYR A 45 -56.29 19.90 -8.16
CA TYR A 45 -56.19 21.19 -8.82
C TYR A 45 -54.71 21.51 -9.03
N TRP A 46 -54.22 21.29 -10.25
CA TRP A 46 -52.80 21.33 -10.56
C TRP A 46 -52.29 22.77 -10.71
N LEU A 47 -51.14 23.06 -10.10
CA LEU A 47 -50.45 24.35 -10.16
C LEU A 47 -51.35 25.57 -9.89
N LEU A 48 -52.10 25.59 -8.77
CA LEU A 48 -52.90 26.75 -8.36
C LEU A 48 -52.06 28.03 -8.23
N GLY A 49 -52.62 29.16 -8.65
CA GLY A 49 -51.95 30.46 -8.63
C GLY A 49 -51.55 30.94 -10.03
N ASN A 50 -50.62 31.89 -10.09
CA ASN A 50 -50.19 32.48 -11.37
C ASN A 50 -49.43 31.44 -12.21
N TRP A 51 -49.92 31.21 -13.43
CA TRP A 51 -49.27 30.35 -14.43
C TRP A 51 -49.36 31.04 -15.79
N ARG A 52 -48.20 31.40 -16.36
CA ARG A 52 -48.10 32.19 -17.60
C ARG A 52 -48.96 33.47 -17.54
N ASN A 53 -49.92 33.64 -18.45
CA ASN A 53 -50.77 34.83 -18.54
C ASN A 53 -52.16 34.64 -17.90
N ALA A 54 -52.36 33.61 -17.07
CA ALA A 54 -53.57 33.39 -16.30
C ALA A 54 -53.30 32.95 -14.85
N VAL A 55 -54.37 32.88 -14.06
CA VAL A 55 -54.38 32.32 -12.72
C VAL A 55 -55.16 31.00 -12.72
N ASN A 56 -54.48 29.91 -12.39
CA ASN A 56 -55.10 28.62 -12.14
C ASN A 56 -55.90 28.68 -10.84
N THR A 57 -57.21 28.47 -10.91
CA THR A 57 -58.13 28.63 -9.78
C THR A 57 -59.18 27.53 -9.73
N LYS A 58 -59.57 27.13 -8.51
CA LYS A 58 -60.67 26.17 -8.30
C LYS A 58 -61.99 26.69 -8.87
N SER A 59 -62.20 28.00 -8.84
CA SER A 59 -63.44 28.61 -9.33
C SER A 59 -63.66 28.35 -10.82
N ALA A 60 -62.60 28.20 -11.63
CA ALA A 60 -62.71 27.94 -13.06
C ALA A 60 -63.25 26.54 -13.39
N VAL A 61 -63.35 25.64 -12.40
CA VAL A 61 -63.84 24.27 -12.55
C VAL A 61 -65.25 24.15 -12.01
N THR A 62 -66.17 23.65 -12.83
CA THR A 62 -67.54 23.33 -12.42
C THR A 62 -67.96 21.96 -12.96
N LEU A 63 -68.90 21.31 -12.28
CA LEU A 63 -69.59 20.13 -12.81
C LEU A 63 -71.07 20.48 -12.99
N ASN A 64 -71.64 20.11 -14.14
CA ASN A 64 -73.04 20.39 -14.45
C ASN A 64 -73.98 19.19 -14.23
N GLY A 65 -73.49 18.15 -13.53
CA GLY A 65 -74.20 16.89 -13.31
C GLY A 65 -74.08 15.87 -14.45
N SER A 66 -73.40 16.22 -15.54
CA SER A 66 -73.08 15.29 -16.63
C SER A 66 -71.71 15.53 -17.28
N ASN A 67 -71.01 16.60 -16.92
CA ASN A 67 -69.72 16.96 -17.51
C ASN A 67 -68.88 17.74 -16.50
N LEU A 68 -67.57 17.60 -16.63
CA LEU A 68 -66.58 18.53 -16.12
C LEU A 68 -66.48 19.73 -17.08
N VAL A 69 -66.42 20.95 -16.55
CA VAL A 69 -66.28 22.19 -17.33
C VAL A 69 -65.15 23.02 -16.75
N ILE A 70 -64.06 23.19 -17.52
CA ILE A 70 -63.00 24.16 -17.26
C ILE A 70 -63.31 25.41 -18.07
N THR A 71 -63.58 26.53 -17.38
CA THR A 71 -63.92 27.81 -18.02
C THR A 71 -62.74 28.75 -17.96
N THR A 72 -62.30 29.22 -19.13
CA THR A 72 -61.33 30.32 -19.22
C THR A 72 -62.09 31.63 -19.27
N TYR A 73 -61.82 32.53 -18.32
CA TYR A 73 -62.56 33.79 -18.18
C TYR A 73 -61.66 34.94 -17.75
N THR A 74 -62.13 36.17 -17.93
CA THR A 74 -61.44 37.38 -17.51
C THR A 74 -62.28 38.14 -16.50
N SER A 75 -61.67 38.53 -15.39
CA SER A 75 -62.26 39.40 -14.39
C SER A 75 -61.22 40.40 -13.91
N ASN A 76 -61.58 41.68 -13.83
CA ASN A 76 -60.68 42.75 -13.41
C ASN A 76 -59.33 42.75 -14.16
N ASN A 77 -59.36 42.52 -15.49
CA ASN A 77 -58.19 42.42 -16.38
C ASN A 77 -57.22 41.27 -16.05
N VAL A 78 -57.64 40.29 -15.24
CA VAL A 78 -56.88 39.07 -14.97
C VAL A 78 -57.60 37.90 -15.62
N ASN A 79 -56.85 37.05 -16.33
CA ASN A 79 -57.38 35.82 -16.89
C ASN A 79 -57.31 34.71 -15.86
N TYR A 80 -58.32 33.87 -15.82
CA TYR A 80 -58.46 32.74 -14.91
C TYR A 80 -58.74 31.49 -15.72
N THR A 81 -58.16 30.38 -15.31
CA THR A 81 -58.34 29.06 -15.92
C THR A 81 -58.10 27.97 -14.87
N ALA A 82 -58.06 26.70 -15.26
CA ALA A 82 -57.64 25.61 -14.40
C ALA A 82 -56.93 24.50 -15.18
N MET A 83 -56.13 23.75 -14.42
CA MET A 83 -55.52 22.50 -14.84
C MET A 83 -55.85 21.47 -13.77
N LEU A 84 -56.26 20.27 -14.18
CA LEU A 84 -56.54 19.15 -13.30
C LEU A 84 -55.55 18.03 -13.60
N ALA A 85 -55.08 17.35 -12.56
CA ALA A 85 -54.17 16.22 -12.70
C ALA A 85 -54.62 15.04 -11.84
N THR A 86 -54.38 13.82 -12.29
CA THR A 86 -54.52 12.62 -11.45
C THR A 86 -53.28 12.36 -10.58
N GLU A 87 -52.37 13.33 -10.51
CA GLU A 87 -51.17 13.26 -9.69
C GLU A 87 -51.53 12.91 -8.24
N HIS A 88 -50.74 12.04 -7.59
CA HIS A 88 -51.01 11.46 -6.26
C HIS A 88 -52.19 10.47 -6.14
N HIS A 89 -53.04 10.35 -7.17
CA HIS A 89 -54.24 9.49 -7.10
C HIS A 89 -54.19 8.30 -8.07
N PHE A 90 -53.74 8.53 -9.30
CA PHE A 90 -53.75 7.54 -10.37
C PHE A 90 -52.57 7.74 -11.33
N ARG A 91 -51.66 6.75 -11.35
CA ARG A 91 -50.43 6.72 -12.18
C ARG A 91 -50.21 5.39 -12.90
N PRO A 92 -50.98 5.05 -13.93
CA PRO A 92 -50.81 3.81 -14.67
C PRO A 92 -49.54 3.84 -15.53
N ARG A 93 -49.20 2.66 -16.06
CA ARG A 93 -48.20 2.49 -17.11
C ARG A 93 -48.78 1.56 -18.17
N TYR A 94 -48.71 1.99 -19.43
CA TYR A 94 -49.36 1.34 -20.58
C TYR A 94 -50.88 1.23 -20.45
N GLY A 95 -51.57 0.99 -21.57
CA GLY A 95 -53.02 0.84 -21.65
C GLY A 95 -53.65 1.80 -22.65
N TYR A 96 -54.98 1.84 -22.65
CA TYR A 96 -55.77 2.77 -23.46
C TYR A 96 -56.34 3.88 -22.58
N PHE A 97 -56.05 5.12 -22.95
CA PHE A 97 -56.50 6.33 -22.28
C PHE A 97 -57.46 7.05 -23.20
N GLU A 98 -58.63 7.45 -22.73
CA GLU A 98 -59.62 8.12 -23.57
C GLU A 98 -60.35 9.21 -22.80
N SER A 99 -60.60 10.33 -23.47
CA SER A 99 -61.50 11.36 -22.98
C SER A 99 -62.42 11.87 -24.09
N SER A 100 -63.70 12.08 -23.76
CA SER A 100 -64.65 12.71 -24.68
C SER A 100 -64.77 14.20 -24.35
N ILE A 101 -64.37 15.04 -25.30
CA ILE A 101 -64.16 16.46 -25.08
C ILE A 101 -64.88 17.27 -26.15
N LYS A 102 -65.51 18.36 -25.71
CA LYS A 102 -66.05 19.43 -26.56
C LYS A 102 -65.28 20.71 -26.29
N TRP A 103 -64.83 21.34 -27.36
CA TRP A 103 -64.04 22.56 -27.30
C TRP A 103 -64.90 23.81 -27.43
N GLY A 104 -64.56 24.82 -26.62
CA GLY A 104 -64.94 26.20 -26.81
C GLY A 104 -63.67 27.03 -26.65
N ASP A 105 -63.23 27.65 -27.74
CA ASP A 105 -61.90 28.24 -27.85
C ASP A 105 -61.93 29.64 -28.47
N THR A 106 -60.81 30.34 -28.33
CA THR A 106 -60.53 31.60 -29.02
C THR A 106 -59.02 31.83 -29.03
N ASN A 107 -58.53 32.94 -29.57
CA ASN A 107 -57.08 33.22 -29.59
C ASN A 107 -56.48 33.35 -28.18
N GLY A 108 -55.18 33.12 -28.05
CA GLY A 108 -54.40 33.32 -26.82
C GLY A 108 -54.53 32.21 -25.78
N MET A 109 -55.25 31.13 -26.11
CA MET A 109 -55.43 29.99 -25.23
C MET A 109 -55.32 28.66 -25.98
N TRP A 110 -54.97 27.63 -25.24
CA TRP A 110 -54.99 26.25 -25.71
C TRP A 110 -55.60 25.36 -24.63
N SER A 111 -56.17 24.23 -25.01
CA SER A 111 -56.64 23.21 -24.07
C SER A 111 -56.11 21.85 -24.48
N ALA A 112 -55.80 21.00 -23.50
CA ALA A 112 -55.15 19.73 -23.77
C ALA A 112 -55.65 18.61 -22.86
N PHE A 113 -55.64 17.40 -23.42
CA PHE A 113 -55.63 16.15 -22.67
C PHE A 113 -54.30 15.47 -22.95
N TRP A 114 -53.52 15.28 -21.88
CA TRP A 114 -52.14 14.84 -21.97
C TRP A 114 -51.75 14.03 -20.74
N LEU A 115 -50.62 13.35 -20.80
CA LEU A 115 -50.06 12.55 -19.72
C LEU A 115 -48.62 12.95 -19.49
N ARG A 116 -48.15 12.80 -18.25
CA ARG A 116 -46.77 13.13 -17.93
C ARG A 116 -46.17 12.18 -16.90
N SER A 117 -44.93 11.78 -17.14
CA SER A 117 -44.12 11.06 -16.16
C SER A 117 -43.61 12.01 -15.09
N PRO A 118 -43.70 11.67 -13.79
CA PRO A 118 -43.18 12.52 -12.71
C PRO A 118 -41.65 12.66 -12.79
N THR A 119 -40.98 11.72 -13.44
CA THR A 119 -39.52 11.67 -13.59
C THR A 119 -38.98 12.31 -14.87
N MET A 120 -39.85 12.82 -15.76
CA MET A 120 -39.41 13.32 -17.06
C MET A 120 -38.35 14.41 -16.91
N GLY A 121 -37.21 14.23 -17.60
CA GLY A 121 -36.09 15.17 -17.56
C GLY A 121 -35.10 14.95 -16.41
N THR A 122 -35.30 13.93 -15.57
CA THR A 122 -34.35 13.57 -14.50
C THR A 122 -33.13 12.86 -15.06
N TRP A 123 -33.33 11.96 -16.02
CA TRP A 123 -32.28 11.15 -16.64
C TRP A 123 -32.29 11.39 -18.15
N LEU A 124 -31.32 12.15 -18.66
CA LEU A 124 -31.29 12.56 -20.07
C LEU A 124 -30.75 11.47 -21.01
N ASP A 125 -30.07 10.48 -20.45
CA ASP A 125 -29.42 9.35 -21.13
C ASP A 125 -30.19 8.03 -21.02
N ASP A 126 -31.26 7.99 -20.21
CA ASP A 126 -32.14 6.83 -20.04
C ASP A 126 -33.61 7.25 -20.12
N SER A 127 -34.13 7.37 -21.34
CA SER A 127 -35.53 7.70 -21.58
C SER A 127 -36.48 6.66 -20.99
N PHE A 128 -36.09 5.38 -20.92
CA PHE A 128 -36.95 4.32 -20.40
C PHE A 128 -37.31 4.58 -18.93
N VAL A 129 -36.35 5.05 -18.13
CA VAL A 129 -36.58 5.37 -16.71
C VAL A 129 -37.04 6.82 -16.50
N SER A 130 -36.55 7.77 -17.31
CA SER A 130 -36.95 9.18 -17.26
C SER A 130 -38.42 9.36 -17.59
N GLY A 131 -38.94 8.59 -18.56
CA GLY A 131 -40.30 8.73 -19.05
C GLY A 131 -40.49 9.92 -19.99
N ALA A 132 -41.74 10.31 -20.19
CA ALA A 132 -42.15 11.28 -21.19
C ALA A 132 -43.41 12.05 -20.79
N GLU A 133 -43.69 13.05 -21.60
CA GLU A 133 -44.95 13.74 -21.76
C GLU A 133 -45.60 13.27 -23.06
N LEU A 134 -46.89 12.96 -22.99
CA LEU A 134 -47.66 12.35 -24.06
C LEU A 134 -48.95 13.17 -24.25
N ASP A 135 -48.96 14.04 -25.24
CA ASP A 135 -50.09 14.92 -25.54
C ASP A 135 -51.07 14.19 -26.45
N VAL A 136 -52.16 13.68 -25.86
CA VAL A 136 -53.18 12.91 -26.60
C VAL A 136 -53.92 13.82 -27.57
N CYS A 137 -54.26 15.02 -27.11
CA CYS A 137 -54.75 16.07 -27.99
C CYS A 137 -54.43 17.45 -27.41
N GLU A 138 -53.82 18.30 -28.22
CA GLU A 138 -53.73 19.73 -27.99
C GLU A 138 -54.62 20.47 -28.99
N HIS A 139 -55.53 21.27 -28.45
CA HIS A 139 -56.53 22.01 -29.21
C HIS A 139 -56.36 23.52 -29.01
N ARG A 140 -56.41 24.28 -30.10
CA ARG A 140 -56.33 25.75 -30.09
C ARG A 140 -56.99 26.35 -31.32
N TYR A 141 -57.37 27.64 -31.23
CA TYR A 141 -58.03 28.33 -32.34
C TYR A 141 -57.04 28.74 -33.46
N VAL A 142 -55.82 29.15 -33.06
CA VAL A 142 -54.74 29.59 -33.98
C VAL A 142 -53.52 28.70 -33.81
N GLY A 143 -52.92 28.24 -34.92
CA GLY A 143 -51.68 27.44 -34.92
C GLY A 143 -50.41 28.24 -35.18
N ILE A 144 -49.25 27.55 -35.14
CA ILE A 144 -47.88 28.10 -35.27
C ILE A 144 -47.61 29.00 -36.50
N TYR A 145 -48.46 28.92 -37.52
CA TYR A 145 -48.39 29.72 -38.75
C TYR A 145 -49.51 30.75 -38.87
N ALA A 146 -50.12 31.14 -37.75
CA ALA A 146 -51.27 32.04 -37.69
C ALA A 146 -52.50 31.55 -38.48
N THR A 147 -52.63 30.23 -38.68
CA THR A 147 -53.75 29.59 -39.38
C THR A 147 -54.87 29.24 -38.40
N ASN A 148 -56.13 29.28 -38.85
CA ASN A 148 -57.24 28.74 -38.08
C ASN A 148 -57.14 27.22 -38.05
N ILE A 149 -56.99 26.66 -36.85
CA ILE A 149 -56.90 25.22 -36.63
C ILE A 149 -57.98 24.71 -35.66
N ALA A 150 -59.06 25.47 -35.47
CA ALA A 150 -60.15 25.12 -34.55
C ALA A 150 -60.90 23.81 -34.89
N ASN A 151 -60.62 23.19 -36.04
CA ASN A 151 -61.26 21.94 -36.48
C ASN A 151 -60.33 20.72 -36.44
N ILE A 152 -59.10 20.89 -35.95
CA ILE A 152 -58.02 19.89 -35.96
C ILE A 152 -57.24 19.99 -34.64
N ILE A 153 -56.49 18.94 -34.29
CA ILE A 153 -55.64 18.90 -33.09
C ILE A 153 -54.19 18.54 -33.46
N SER A 154 -53.28 18.68 -32.52
CA SER A 154 -51.96 18.03 -32.57
C SER A 154 -51.83 16.97 -31.48
N CYS A 155 -51.11 15.89 -31.78
CA CYS A 155 -50.66 14.89 -30.82
C CYS A 155 -49.14 14.97 -30.73
N ASN A 156 -48.58 15.01 -29.53
CA ASN A 156 -47.14 15.20 -29.34
C ASN A 156 -46.58 14.28 -28.26
N ILE A 157 -45.28 14.01 -28.34
CA ILE A 157 -44.53 13.27 -27.34
C ILE A 157 -43.26 14.04 -27.08
N HIS A 158 -43.03 14.41 -25.83
CA HIS A 158 -41.83 15.13 -25.38
C HIS A 158 -41.05 14.29 -24.36
N TRP A 159 -39.72 14.28 -24.46
CA TRP A 159 -38.84 13.61 -23.50
C TRP A 159 -37.58 14.42 -23.24
N ASN A 160 -36.78 13.98 -22.27
CA ASN A 160 -35.60 14.69 -21.75
C ASN A 160 -35.91 16.01 -21.02
N GLY A 161 -37.18 16.24 -20.68
CA GLY A 161 -37.61 17.46 -19.98
C GLY A 161 -37.60 18.68 -20.90
N TYR A 162 -38.06 19.81 -20.38
CA TYR A 162 -38.12 21.06 -21.17
C TYR A 162 -36.76 21.76 -21.24
N GLY A 163 -36.53 22.50 -22.33
CA GLY A 163 -35.34 23.35 -22.50
C GLY A 163 -34.35 22.80 -23.52
N SER A 164 -33.06 23.02 -23.32
CA SER A 164 -32.04 22.71 -24.35
C SER A 164 -31.84 21.22 -24.63
N ALA A 165 -32.25 20.35 -23.71
CA ALA A 165 -32.16 18.90 -23.85
C ALA A 165 -33.44 18.26 -24.40
N GLU A 166 -34.51 19.04 -24.50
CA GLU A 166 -35.83 18.57 -24.94
C GLU A 166 -35.73 17.89 -26.30
N GLN A 167 -36.40 16.76 -26.38
CA GLN A 167 -36.60 16.02 -27.62
C GLN A 167 -38.09 15.82 -27.78
N GLY A 168 -38.57 15.75 -29.03
CA GLY A 168 -39.98 15.52 -29.27
C GLY A 168 -40.28 14.92 -30.62
N SER A 169 -41.44 14.29 -30.70
CA SER A 169 -42.05 13.82 -31.94
C SER A 169 -43.53 14.19 -31.92
N GLY A 170 -44.02 14.70 -33.03
CA GLY A 170 -45.39 15.20 -33.13
C GLY A 170 -46.06 14.80 -34.42
N SER A 171 -47.38 14.69 -34.37
CA SER A 171 -48.20 14.58 -35.56
C SER A 171 -48.20 15.90 -36.35
N PRO A 172 -48.46 15.88 -37.67
CA PRO A 172 -49.10 17.01 -38.32
C PRO A 172 -50.42 17.36 -37.60
N ASN A 173 -51.05 18.49 -37.91
CA ASN A 173 -52.41 18.70 -37.41
C ASN A 173 -53.35 17.63 -38.01
N VAL A 174 -54.10 16.94 -37.16
CA VAL A 174 -54.94 15.79 -37.51
C VAL A 174 -56.41 15.99 -37.11
N GLY A 175 -57.29 15.22 -37.74
CA GLY A 175 -58.74 15.29 -37.56
C GLY A 175 -59.43 16.25 -38.52
N THR A 176 -60.77 16.33 -38.43
CA THR A 176 -61.61 17.26 -39.19
C THR A 176 -62.93 17.50 -38.45
N GLY A 177 -63.45 18.74 -38.48
CA GLY A 177 -64.77 19.06 -37.92
C GLY A 177 -64.83 19.07 -36.38
N LEU A 178 -63.67 19.10 -35.71
CA LEU A 178 -63.57 18.94 -34.26
C LEU A 178 -64.10 20.14 -33.44
N ALA A 179 -64.46 21.25 -34.10
CA ALA A 179 -65.01 22.44 -33.45
C ALA A 179 -66.44 22.23 -32.92
N THR A 180 -67.13 21.17 -33.34
CA THR A 180 -68.58 21.00 -33.08
C THR A 180 -68.90 19.69 -32.39
N GLY A 181 -69.54 19.79 -31.22
CA GLY A 181 -69.98 18.61 -30.48
C GLY A 181 -68.85 17.98 -29.66
N PHE A 182 -69.10 16.77 -29.17
CA PHE A 182 -68.11 15.97 -28.45
C PHE A 182 -67.41 15.02 -29.41
N HIS A 183 -66.10 14.87 -29.24
CA HIS A 183 -65.27 13.89 -29.92
C HIS A 183 -64.48 13.10 -28.89
N SER A 184 -64.17 11.83 -29.17
CA SER A 184 -63.32 11.01 -28.29
C SER A 184 -61.87 11.09 -28.73
N TYR A 185 -60.97 11.40 -27.82
CA TYR A 185 -59.53 11.47 -28.02
C TYR A 185 -58.87 10.35 -27.23
N GLY A 186 -58.13 9.48 -27.91
CA GLY A 186 -57.60 8.26 -27.31
C GLY A 186 -56.12 8.04 -27.59
N LEU A 187 -55.41 7.47 -26.61
CA LEU A 187 -54.04 6.98 -26.74
C LEU A 187 -53.98 5.52 -26.32
N LEU A 188 -53.61 4.64 -27.25
CA LEU A 188 -53.13 3.30 -26.94
C LEU A 188 -51.61 3.34 -26.79
N TRP A 189 -51.13 3.17 -25.55
CA TRP A 189 -49.71 3.15 -25.23
C TRP A 189 -49.27 1.75 -24.78
N ALA A 190 -48.31 1.19 -25.49
CA ALA A 190 -47.59 -0.04 -25.13
C ALA A 190 -46.07 0.20 -25.16
N LEU A 191 -45.27 -0.79 -24.76
CA LEU A 191 -43.82 -0.65 -24.66
C LEU A 191 -43.16 -0.10 -25.94
N ASN A 192 -43.65 -0.51 -27.11
CA ASN A 192 -43.12 -0.19 -28.43
C ASN A 192 -44.18 0.42 -29.36
N ASP A 193 -45.27 0.96 -28.82
CA ASP A 193 -46.38 1.48 -29.62
C ASP A 193 -47.05 2.71 -28.95
N TYR A 194 -47.38 3.70 -29.77
CA TYR A 194 -47.99 4.98 -29.35
C TYR A 194 -49.06 5.39 -30.36
N SER A 195 -50.23 4.74 -30.31
CA SER A 195 -51.31 4.94 -31.28
C SER A 195 -52.33 5.96 -30.76
N PHE A 196 -52.39 7.12 -31.41
CA PHE A 196 -53.32 8.21 -31.11
C PHE A 196 -54.54 8.13 -32.00
N SER A 197 -55.72 8.37 -31.44
CA SER A 197 -57.00 8.18 -32.11
C SER A 197 -57.98 9.31 -31.85
N VAL A 198 -58.82 9.58 -32.86
CA VAL A 198 -59.98 10.46 -32.76
C VAL A 198 -61.21 9.69 -33.23
N ASP A 199 -62.28 9.72 -32.44
CA ASP A 199 -63.53 8.98 -32.69
C ASP A 199 -63.29 7.48 -33.00
N GLY A 200 -62.35 6.88 -32.28
CA GLY A 200 -61.95 5.48 -32.41
C GLY A 200 -61.07 5.15 -33.63
N SER A 201 -60.76 6.13 -34.49
CA SER A 201 -59.88 5.94 -35.65
C SER A 201 -58.46 6.43 -35.35
N GLU A 202 -57.44 5.62 -35.62
CA GLU A 202 -56.04 6.05 -35.49
C GLU A 202 -55.76 7.23 -36.43
N VAL A 203 -55.19 8.30 -35.88
CA VAL A 203 -54.81 9.52 -36.61
C VAL A 203 -53.31 9.71 -36.69
N TRP A 204 -52.55 9.17 -35.73
CA TRP A 204 -51.10 9.21 -35.72
C TRP A 204 -50.52 8.08 -34.87
N ASN A 205 -49.38 7.54 -35.29
CA ASN A 205 -48.62 6.58 -34.51
C ASN A 205 -47.17 7.04 -34.34
N GLY A 206 -46.76 7.27 -33.10
CA GLY A 206 -45.44 7.82 -32.76
C GLY A 206 -44.31 6.79 -32.63
N ALA A 207 -44.58 5.49 -32.82
CA ALA A 207 -43.62 4.42 -32.50
C ALA A 207 -42.32 4.45 -33.31
N SER A 208 -42.37 4.94 -34.56
CA SER A 208 -41.19 4.94 -35.44
C SER A 208 -40.15 6.02 -35.10
N THR A 209 -40.51 7.02 -34.30
CA THR A 209 -39.72 8.22 -34.04
C THR A 209 -39.46 8.47 -32.55
N THR A 210 -40.04 7.63 -31.68
CA THR A 210 -40.07 7.85 -30.24
C THR A 210 -39.38 6.68 -29.52
N PRO A 211 -38.52 6.94 -28.52
CA PRO A 211 -37.93 5.86 -27.72
C PRO A 211 -38.98 5.16 -26.84
N ASN A 212 -38.62 4.02 -26.26
CA ASN A 212 -39.50 3.33 -25.31
C ASN A 212 -39.48 4.02 -23.95
N PHE A 213 -40.65 4.16 -23.32
CA PHE A 213 -40.80 4.67 -21.97
C PHE A 213 -41.33 3.57 -21.03
N GLY A 214 -40.75 3.47 -19.83
CA GLY A 214 -41.10 2.50 -18.80
C GLY A 214 -41.55 3.12 -17.47
N SER A 215 -41.50 4.44 -17.35
CA SER A 215 -42.01 5.20 -16.19
C SER A 215 -43.55 5.20 -16.15
N ASP A 216 -44.12 5.46 -14.99
CA ASP A 216 -45.55 5.71 -14.81
C ASP A 216 -45.94 7.13 -15.23
N VAL A 217 -47.20 7.35 -15.58
CA VAL A 217 -47.71 8.67 -15.98
C VAL A 217 -48.94 9.07 -15.18
N TYR A 218 -49.06 10.33 -14.80
CA TYR A 218 -50.35 10.91 -14.38
C TYR A 218 -51.00 11.62 -15.57
N VAL A 219 -52.33 11.74 -15.51
CA VAL A 219 -53.16 12.34 -16.55
C VAL A 219 -53.43 13.80 -16.22
N LEU A 220 -53.47 14.65 -17.24
CA LEU A 220 -53.81 16.07 -17.13
C LEU A 220 -54.94 16.45 -18.09
N LEU A 221 -55.84 17.28 -17.58
CA LEU A 221 -56.84 18.03 -18.35
C LEU A 221 -56.57 19.51 -18.09
N SER A 222 -56.04 20.22 -19.09
CA SER A 222 -55.62 21.61 -18.93
C SER A 222 -56.30 22.54 -19.91
N SER A 223 -56.53 23.78 -19.46
CA SER A 223 -56.74 24.93 -20.33
C SER A 223 -55.77 26.02 -19.90
N GLU A 224 -54.92 26.48 -20.82
CA GLU A 224 -53.82 27.41 -20.54
C GLU A 224 -53.97 28.68 -21.38
N VAL A 225 -53.42 29.77 -20.86
CA VAL A 225 -53.45 31.10 -21.50
C VAL A 225 -52.02 31.60 -21.60
N ASP A 226 -51.61 31.93 -22.82
CA ASP A 226 -50.27 32.42 -23.11
C ASP A 226 -50.33 33.46 -24.23
N ASP A 227 -49.76 34.63 -23.95
CA ASP A 227 -49.68 35.79 -24.85
C ASP A 227 -48.23 36.06 -25.27
N THR A 228 -47.29 35.20 -24.85
CA THR A 228 -45.85 35.43 -25.03
C THR A 228 -45.32 34.99 -26.39
N SER A 229 -46.10 34.22 -27.17
CA SER A 229 -45.72 33.85 -28.54
C SER A 229 -46.83 34.13 -29.55
N THR A 230 -46.50 34.94 -30.56
CA THR A 230 -47.39 35.30 -31.67
C THR A 230 -47.67 34.12 -32.60
N GLN A 231 -46.92 33.04 -32.43
CA GLN A 231 -46.95 31.87 -33.29
C GLN A 231 -47.82 30.77 -32.68
N TRP A 232 -47.68 30.39 -31.40
CA TRP A 232 -48.27 29.13 -30.93
C TRP A 232 -49.81 29.10 -30.81
N ALA A 233 -50.42 30.00 -30.02
CA ALA A 233 -51.87 30.03 -29.75
C ALA A 233 -52.57 31.37 -30.11
N GLY A 234 -51.81 32.32 -30.68
CA GLY A 234 -52.29 33.66 -30.99
C GLY A 234 -52.33 34.59 -29.76
N TYR A 235 -52.89 35.79 -29.94
CA TYR A 235 -52.96 36.81 -28.88
C TYR A 235 -54.21 36.68 -28.01
N ILE A 236 -54.11 37.09 -26.75
CA ILE A 236 -55.29 37.27 -25.90
C ILE A 236 -56.23 38.29 -26.56
N PRO A 237 -57.54 37.99 -26.69
CA PRO A 237 -58.48 38.90 -27.33
C PRO A 237 -58.58 40.23 -26.56
N PRO A 238 -58.82 41.37 -27.25
CA PRO A 238 -59.11 42.64 -26.58
C PRO A 238 -60.31 42.49 -25.62
N GLY A 239 -60.09 42.80 -24.34
CA GLY A 239 -61.10 42.61 -23.28
C GLY A 239 -61.13 41.20 -22.65
N GLY A 240 -60.24 40.30 -23.09
CA GLY A 240 -60.09 38.95 -22.58
C GLY A 240 -61.24 38.01 -22.99
N TYR A 241 -61.59 37.09 -22.11
CA TYR A 241 -62.48 35.94 -22.38
C TYR A 241 -63.91 36.14 -21.83
N GLY A 242 -64.26 37.35 -21.38
CA GLY A 242 -65.55 37.63 -20.74
C GLY A 242 -65.67 37.09 -19.31
N SER A 243 -66.80 37.34 -18.64
CA SER A 243 -67.01 36.88 -17.25
C SER A 243 -67.14 35.35 -17.16
N GLN A 244 -66.88 34.79 -15.98
CA GLN A 244 -67.03 33.34 -15.77
C GLN A 244 -68.42 32.80 -16.17
N ALA A 245 -69.48 33.53 -15.87
CA ALA A 245 -70.85 33.09 -16.17
C ALA A 245 -71.17 33.14 -17.68
N THR A 246 -70.54 34.04 -18.42
CA THR A 246 -70.86 34.34 -19.82
C THR A 246 -69.80 33.88 -20.81
N SER A 247 -68.63 33.45 -20.36
CA SER A 247 -67.55 32.98 -21.23
C SER A 247 -68.02 31.80 -22.07
N SER A 248 -67.78 31.88 -23.38
CA SER A 248 -67.94 30.77 -24.33
C SER A 248 -66.70 29.89 -24.40
N VAL A 249 -65.60 30.28 -23.75
CA VAL A 249 -64.31 29.59 -23.79
C VAL A 249 -64.28 28.54 -22.69
N LYS A 250 -64.58 27.29 -23.07
CA LYS A 250 -64.80 26.17 -22.16
C LYS A 250 -64.24 24.88 -22.74
N MET A 251 -63.40 24.20 -21.99
CA MET A 251 -63.13 22.77 -22.21
C MET A 251 -64.20 21.99 -21.44
N ILE A 252 -65.07 21.29 -22.18
CA ILE A 252 -66.15 20.49 -21.59
C ILE A 252 -65.80 19.03 -21.79
N VAL A 253 -65.68 18.27 -20.70
CA VAL A 253 -65.29 16.88 -20.69
C VAL A 253 -66.46 16.04 -20.19
N ASP A 254 -66.96 15.13 -21.04
CA ASP A 254 -68.03 14.18 -20.68
C ASP A 254 -67.47 13.09 -19.76
N TYR A 255 -66.35 12.48 -20.14
CA TYR A 255 -65.67 11.48 -19.32
C TYR A 255 -64.16 11.45 -19.54
N PHE A 256 -63.46 10.85 -18.58
CA PHE A 256 -62.13 10.28 -18.75
C PHE A 256 -62.15 8.80 -18.35
N ARG A 257 -61.52 7.94 -19.15
CA ARG A 257 -61.46 6.49 -18.91
C ARG A 257 -60.07 5.95 -19.21
N TYR A 258 -59.61 5.07 -18.33
CA TYR A 258 -58.43 4.25 -18.52
C TYR A 258 -58.80 2.78 -18.55
N TYR A 259 -58.25 2.09 -19.54
CA TYR A 259 -58.42 0.67 -19.75
C TYR A 259 -57.08 -0.04 -19.77
N ALA A 260 -56.97 -1.10 -18.99
CA ALA A 260 -55.80 -1.98 -19.02
C ALA A 260 -56.06 -3.17 -19.96
N PRO A 261 -55.01 -3.74 -20.58
CA PRO A 261 -55.11 -5.03 -21.25
C PRO A 261 -55.66 -6.10 -20.30
N THR A 262 -56.49 -7.01 -20.81
CA THR A 262 -57.14 -8.07 -20.00
C THR A 262 -56.17 -9.08 -19.39
N ASN A 263 -54.93 -9.14 -19.86
CA ASN A 263 -53.87 -9.89 -19.20
C ASN A 263 -53.24 -9.13 -18.01
N VAL A 264 -53.37 -7.82 -17.92
CA VAL A 264 -52.85 -7.01 -16.79
C VAL A 264 -53.95 -6.83 -15.74
N ILE A 265 -53.85 -7.54 -14.62
CA ILE A 265 -54.90 -7.55 -13.59
C ILE A 265 -54.44 -6.88 -12.30
N PHE A 266 -55.26 -5.96 -11.79
CA PHE A 266 -54.90 -5.15 -10.62
C PHE A 266 -55.38 -5.77 -9.31
N TRP A 267 -54.49 -5.85 -8.33
CA TRP A 267 -54.82 -6.18 -6.94
C TRP A 267 -55.44 -4.97 -6.23
N VAL A 268 -56.65 -5.12 -5.70
CA VAL A 268 -57.32 -4.10 -4.87
C VAL A 268 -57.28 -4.44 -3.38
N GLY A 269 -57.28 -5.73 -3.01
CA GLY A 269 -56.98 -6.19 -1.64
C GLY A 269 -57.89 -5.67 -0.52
N THR A 270 -59.16 -5.35 -0.80
CA THR A 270 -60.08 -4.71 0.15
C THR A 270 -60.79 -5.68 1.10
N ASN A 271 -60.94 -6.96 0.73
CA ASN A 271 -61.81 -7.90 1.45
C ASN A 271 -61.07 -9.03 2.17
N SER A 272 -59.84 -9.33 1.74
CA SER A 272 -59.00 -10.40 2.30
C SER A 272 -57.57 -10.26 1.83
N VAL A 273 -56.62 -10.93 2.48
CA VAL A 273 -55.22 -11.00 2.03
C VAL A 273 -54.99 -12.08 0.96
N PHE A 274 -55.95 -13.00 0.74
CA PHE A 274 -55.74 -14.16 -0.13
C PHE A 274 -56.04 -13.88 -1.61
N TRP A 275 -55.17 -14.37 -2.50
CA TRP A 275 -55.37 -14.32 -3.96
C TRP A 275 -56.53 -15.19 -4.45
N THR A 276 -56.96 -16.17 -3.66
CA THR A 276 -58.10 -17.05 -3.96
C THR A 276 -59.45 -16.34 -3.92
N ASN A 277 -59.53 -15.19 -3.25
CA ASN A 277 -60.74 -14.37 -3.24
C ASN A 277 -60.73 -13.43 -4.46
N SER A 278 -61.57 -13.75 -5.46
CA SER A 278 -61.68 -12.96 -6.69
C SER A 278 -62.07 -11.50 -6.43
N ALA A 279 -62.79 -11.20 -5.34
CA ALA A 279 -63.17 -9.82 -4.97
C ALA A 279 -61.98 -8.92 -4.61
N ASN A 280 -60.78 -9.49 -4.44
CA ASN A 280 -59.54 -8.73 -4.25
C ASN A 280 -58.83 -8.38 -5.55
N TRP A 281 -59.35 -8.82 -6.70
CA TRP A 281 -58.85 -8.48 -8.02
C TRP A 281 -59.86 -7.59 -8.73
N MET A 282 -59.37 -6.60 -9.47
CA MET A 282 -60.21 -5.66 -10.21
C MET A 282 -61.23 -6.42 -11.09
N GLN A 283 -62.49 -6.01 -11.00
CA GLN A 283 -63.64 -6.67 -11.66
C GLN A 283 -63.80 -8.19 -11.39
N GLY A 284 -63.20 -8.74 -10.33
CA GLY A 284 -63.29 -10.17 -10.04
C GLY A 284 -62.41 -11.07 -10.91
N MET A 285 -61.46 -10.48 -11.66
CA MET A 285 -60.60 -11.22 -12.59
C MET A 285 -59.62 -12.12 -11.84
N SER A 286 -59.74 -13.43 -12.03
CA SER A 286 -58.85 -14.38 -11.35
C SER A 286 -57.49 -14.50 -12.07
N PRO A 287 -56.36 -14.56 -11.34
CA PRO A 287 -55.04 -14.81 -11.92
C PRO A 287 -54.98 -16.10 -12.75
N VAL A 288 -54.41 -16.01 -13.95
CA VAL A 288 -54.12 -17.12 -14.86
C VAL A 288 -52.68 -17.05 -15.38
N SER A 289 -52.22 -18.07 -16.11
CA SER A 289 -50.83 -18.17 -16.58
C SER A 289 -50.38 -17.08 -17.53
N ALA A 290 -51.30 -16.42 -18.23
CA ALA A 290 -51.02 -15.28 -19.09
C ALA A 290 -51.13 -13.94 -18.34
N SER A 291 -51.48 -13.94 -17.05
CA SER A 291 -51.71 -12.71 -16.30
C SER A 291 -50.42 -12.05 -15.84
N ASP A 292 -50.32 -10.74 -16.01
CA ASP A 292 -49.43 -9.87 -15.25
C ASP A 292 -50.19 -9.30 -14.05
N LEU A 293 -49.71 -9.62 -12.85
CA LEU A 293 -50.36 -9.19 -11.61
C LEU A 293 -49.81 -7.84 -11.16
N THR A 294 -50.66 -6.82 -11.15
CA THR A 294 -50.27 -5.45 -10.85
C THR A 294 -50.64 -5.03 -9.44
N PHE A 295 -49.65 -4.58 -8.68
CA PHE A 295 -49.77 -3.97 -7.35
C PHE A 295 -49.48 -2.48 -7.46
N SER A 296 -50.44 -1.64 -7.06
CA SER A 296 -50.36 -0.20 -7.30
C SER A 296 -51.03 0.61 -6.19
N TYR A 297 -51.12 1.92 -6.36
CA TYR A 297 -51.92 2.82 -5.51
C TYR A 297 -53.40 2.40 -5.37
N LEU A 298 -53.92 1.54 -6.26
CA LEU A 298 -55.28 0.96 -6.14
C LEU A 298 -55.38 -0.11 -5.05
N SER A 299 -54.24 -0.63 -4.58
CA SER A 299 -54.19 -1.69 -3.58
C SER A 299 -54.42 -1.12 -2.18
N ALA A 300 -55.55 -1.48 -1.56
CA ALA A 300 -55.87 -1.12 -0.18
C ALA A 300 -54.99 -1.87 0.84
N SER A 301 -54.55 -3.08 0.51
CA SER A 301 -53.58 -3.86 1.30
C SER A 301 -52.42 -4.31 0.41
N MET A 302 -51.20 -4.07 0.89
CA MET A 302 -49.96 -4.49 0.22
C MET A 302 -49.33 -5.75 0.83
N SER A 303 -50.00 -6.37 1.80
CA SER A 303 -49.60 -7.68 2.34
C SER A 303 -50.63 -8.73 1.94
N ASN A 304 -50.20 -9.66 1.09
CA ASN A 304 -51.07 -10.65 0.46
C ASN A 304 -50.48 -12.06 0.52
N VAL A 305 -51.35 -13.05 0.30
CA VAL A 305 -51.06 -14.48 0.48
C VAL A 305 -51.59 -15.27 -0.73
N LEU A 306 -50.77 -16.16 -1.30
CA LEU A 306 -51.19 -16.95 -2.46
C LEU A 306 -52.42 -17.83 -2.18
N GLY A 307 -52.45 -18.56 -1.06
CA GLY A 307 -53.55 -19.48 -0.72
C GLY A 307 -53.61 -20.79 -1.51
N ARG A 308 -52.97 -20.89 -2.69
CA ARG A 308 -52.70 -22.11 -3.48
C ARG A 308 -51.54 -21.87 -4.43
N ASP A 309 -51.10 -22.87 -5.19
CA ASP A 309 -50.11 -22.67 -6.26
C ASP A 309 -50.70 -21.80 -7.39
N TYR A 310 -49.89 -20.91 -7.94
CA TYR A 310 -50.25 -20.07 -9.09
C TYR A 310 -49.16 -20.12 -10.15
N SER A 311 -49.59 -20.10 -11.42
CA SER A 311 -48.74 -19.77 -12.55
C SER A 311 -49.27 -18.50 -13.18
N VAL A 312 -48.40 -17.52 -13.40
CA VAL A 312 -48.71 -16.21 -13.98
C VAL A 312 -47.56 -15.79 -14.90
N ASP A 313 -47.78 -14.80 -15.76
CA ASP A 313 -46.73 -14.32 -16.66
C ASP A 313 -45.70 -13.48 -15.90
N GLY A 314 -46.17 -12.52 -15.10
CA GLY A 314 -45.30 -11.64 -14.33
C GLY A 314 -45.98 -10.91 -13.18
N LEU A 315 -45.18 -10.12 -12.48
CA LEU A 315 -45.59 -9.22 -11.40
C LEU A 315 -45.17 -7.78 -11.76
N ILE A 316 -46.11 -6.84 -11.67
CA ILE A 316 -45.88 -5.42 -11.93
C ILE A 316 -46.12 -4.64 -10.64
N PHE A 317 -45.15 -3.82 -10.27
CA PHE A 317 -45.21 -2.94 -9.10
C PHE A 317 -45.10 -1.49 -9.57
N VAL A 318 -46.19 -0.71 -9.42
CA VAL A 318 -46.29 0.63 -10.01
C VAL A 318 -46.98 1.63 -9.08
N GLY A 319 -46.31 2.72 -8.72
CA GLY A 319 -46.90 3.78 -7.90
C GLY A 319 -47.44 3.30 -6.55
N MET A 320 -46.74 2.37 -5.90
CA MET A 320 -47.19 1.76 -4.64
C MET A 320 -47.17 2.76 -3.48
N THR A 321 -48.23 2.77 -2.67
CA THR A 321 -48.32 3.62 -1.46
C THR A 321 -47.56 3.06 -0.26
N ASN A 322 -47.37 1.73 -0.20
CA ASN A 322 -46.69 1.04 0.88
C ASN A 322 -45.86 -0.13 0.32
N ALA A 323 -44.87 -0.62 1.07
CA ALA A 323 -44.08 -1.78 0.69
C ALA A 323 -44.96 -3.03 0.51
N CYS A 324 -44.71 -3.79 -0.56
CA CYS A 324 -45.47 -4.99 -0.89
C CYS A 324 -44.82 -6.26 -0.35
N SER A 325 -45.63 -7.17 0.19
CA SER A 325 -45.21 -8.51 0.58
C SER A 325 -46.13 -9.58 0.01
N ILE A 326 -45.55 -10.55 -0.69
CA ILE A 326 -46.24 -11.74 -1.18
C ILE A 326 -45.82 -12.92 -0.31
N ASN A 327 -46.77 -13.53 0.37
CA ASN A 327 -46.52 -14.49 1.44
C ASN A 327 -47.18 -15.85 1.16
N GLY A 328 -46.68 -16.89 1.82
CA GLY A 328 -47.31 -18.21 1.89
C GLY A 328 -46.36 -19.35 1.52
N ALA A 329 -46.82 -20.57 1.76
CA ALA A 329 -46.02 -21.78 1.50
C ALA A 329 -46.23 -22.38 0.10
N ASN A 330 -47.24 -21.90 -0.65
CA ASN A 330 -47.54 -22.37 -1.99
C ASN A 330 -46.58 -21.77 -3.02
N THR A 331 -46.40 -22.41 -4.17
CA THR A 331 -45.44 -22.01 -5.19
C THR A 331 -46.04 -21.00 -6.17
N LEU A 332 -45.27 -19.94 -6.47
CA LEU A 332 -45.54 -19.01 -7.55
C LEU A 332 -44.63 -19.32 -8.75
N THR A 333 -45.20 -19.74 -9.88
CA THR A 333 -44.47 -19.89 -11.13
C THR A 333 -44.58 -18.61 -11.95
N LEU A 334 -43.45 -17.99 -12.28
CA LEU A 334 -43.38 -16.78 -13.10
C LEU A 334 -42.95 -17.13 -14.53
N GLY A 335 -43.71 -16.66 -15.51
CA GLY A 335 -43.41 -16.75 -16.93
C GLY A 335 -42.39 -15.69 -17.42
N PRO A 336 -42.34 -15.44 -18.75
CA PRO A 336 -41.46 -14.45 -19.35
C PRO A 336 -41.62 -13.02 -18.84
N GLY A 337 -42.82 -12.64 -18.37
CA GLY A 337 -43.10 -11.30 -17.82
C GLY A 337 -42.26 -10.94 -16.60
N GLY A 338 -41.91 -11.93 -15.77
CA GLY A 338 -40.95 -11.79 -14.67
C GLY A 338 -41.40 -10.81 -13.58
N ILE A 339 -40.50 -9.91 -13.16
CA ILE A 339 -40.78 -8.91 -12.12
C ILE A 339 -40.43 -7.53 -12.65
N ASP A 340 -41.38 -6.61 -12.62
CA ASP A 340 -41.20 -5.24 -13.04
C ASP A 340 -41.45 -4.27 -11.89
N MET A 341 -40.39 -3.60 -11.47
CA MET A 341 -40.43 -2.54 -10.47
C MET A 341 -39.91 -1.20 -11.03
N VAL A 342 -39.91 -0.97 -12.35
CA VAL A 342 -39.36 0.25 -12.96
C VAL A 342 -39.99 1.51 -12.36
N ALA A 343 -41.31 1.47 -12.19
CA ALA A 343 -42.12 2.55 -11.61
C ALA A 343 -42.58 2.23 -10.17
N ALA A 344 -41.88 1.34 -9.47
CA ALA A 344 -42.14 1.09 -8.07
C ALA A 344 -41.56 2.21 -7.21
N ASP A 345 -42.35 2.71 -6.25
CA ASP A 345 -41.88 3.70 -5.27
C ASP A 345 -41.59 3.07 -3.89
N GLN A 346 -41.68 1.73 -3.77
CA GLN A 346 -41.49 1.02 -2.51
C GLN A 346 -40.72 -0.31 -2.69
N ASN A 347 -40.20 -0.83 -1.58
CA ASN A 347 -39.55 -2.14 -1.53
C ASN A 347 -40.56 -3.28 -1.67
N VAL A 348 -40.09 -4.42 -2.18
CA VAL A 348 -40.91 -5.64 -2.36
C VAL A 348 -40.25 -6.80 -1.65
N THR A 349 -41.03 -7.58 -0.91
CA THR A 349 -40.58 -8.79 -0.21
C THR A 349 -41.36 -10.02 -0.68
N LEU A 350 -40.64 -11.03 -1.15
CA LEU A 350 -41.17 -12.32 -1.57
C LEU A 350 -40.87 -13.36 -0.48
N ASN A 351 -41.92 -13.71 0.26
CA ASN A 351 -41.95 -14.75 1.30
C ASN A 351 -42.69 -15.99 0.80
N VAL A 352 -42.48 -16.33 -0.47
CA VAL A 352 -43.15 -17.42 -1.19
C VAL A 352 -42.14 -18.17 -2.07
N PRO A 353 -42.17 -19.51 -2.14
CA PRO A 353 -41.37 -20.26 -3.11
C PRO A 353 -41.70 -19.81 -4.54
N ILE A 354 -40.67 -19.57 -5.36
CA ILE A 354 -40.84 -19.13 -6.75
C ILE A 354 -40.16 -20.09 -7.72
N THR A 355 -40.87 -20.47 -8.77
CA THR A 355 -40.32 -21.21 -9.91
C THR A 355 -40.11 -20.26 -11.08
N ILE A 356 -38.89 -20.18 -11.58
CA ILE A 356 -38.53 -19.47 -12.82
C ILE A 356 -38.94 -20.34 -14.01
N GLY A 357 -40.14 -20.09 -14.55
CA GLY A 357 -40.79 -20.94 -15.56
C GLY A 357 -40.31 -20.70 -17.00
N ALA A 358 -39.73 -19.53 -17.27
CA ALA A 358 -39.15 -19.16 -18.55
C ALA A 358 -38.01 -18.16 -18.33
N ASP A 359 -37.21 -17.93 -19.39
CA ASP A 359 -36.18 -16.89 -19.39
C ASP A 359 -36.87 -15.55 -19.11
N GLN A 360 -36.46 -14.87 -18.03
CA GLN A 360 -37.19 -13.70 -17.54
C GLN A 360 -36.27 -12.66 -16.92
N ARG A 361 -36.80 -11.45 -16.83
CA ARG A 361 -36.12 -10.26 -16.30
C ARG A 361 -36.80 -9.79 -15.03
N TRP A 362 -36.01 -9.52 -14.00
CA TRP A 362 -36.43 -8.91 -12.75
C TRP A 362 -35.80 -7.53 -12.64
N THR A 363 -36.58 -6.49 -12.91
CA THR A 363 -36.15 -5.10 -12.86
C THR A 363 -36.44 -4.53 -11.49
N ALA A 364 -35.42 -4.27 -10.67
CA ALA A 364 -35.57 -3.62 -9.37
C ALA A 364 -35.52 -2.09 -9.50
N GLY A 365 -36.46 -1.41 -8.85
CA GLY A 365 -36.80 -0.01 -9.08
C GLY A 365 -35.79 1.05 -8.64
N ARG A 366 -36.15 2.30 -9.00
CA ARG A 366 -35.28 3.48 -9.15
C ARG A 366 -35.13 4.42 -7.93
N ASN A 367 -35.67 4.06 -6.76
CA ASN A 367 -35.59 4.95 -5.59
C ASN A 367 -34.14 5.32 -5.21
N SER A 368 -33.92 6.33 -4.38
CA SER A 368 -32.57 6.64 -3.89
C SER A 368 -32.32 5.91 -2.56
N PRO A 369 -31.34 4.97 -2.47
CA PRO A 369 -30.33 4.60 -3.48
C PRO A 369 -30.76 3.49 -4.46
N GLY A 370 -31.88 2.81 -4.22
CA GLY A 370 -32.52 1.84 -5.11
C GLY A 370 -33.64 1.13 -4.37
N ASN A 371 -34.67 0.60 -5.05
CA ASN A 371 -35.61 -0.30 -4.36
C ASN A 371 -34.95 -1.64 -4.04
N LEU A 372 -35.30 -2.19 -2.90
CA LEU A 372 -34.91 -3.52 -2.48
C LEU A 372 -36.00 -4.54 -2.86
N LEU A 373 -35.63 -5.50 -3.69
CA LEU A 373 -36.36 -6.74 -3.92
C LEU A 373 -35.76 -7.83 -3.04
N THR A 374 -36.45 -8.17 -1.95
CA THR A 374 -36.00 -9.22 -1.02
C THR A 374 -36.66 -10.55 -1.35
N VAL A 375 -35.87 -11.59 -1.59
CA VAL A 375 -36.33 -12.95 -1.86
C VAL A 375 -35.96 -13.84 -0.68
N ASN A 376 -36.88 -13.98 0.29
CA ASN A 376 -36.64 -14.76 1.51
C ASN A 376 -36.87 -16.27 1.30
N SER A 377 -37.66 -16.65 0.30
CA SER A 377 -38.05 -18.03 0.05
C SER A 377 -37.30 -18.66 -1.15
N PRO A 378 -37.31 -20.00 -1.29
CA PRO A 378 -36.57 -20.70 -2.33
C PRO A 378 -36.95 -20.30 -3.76
N LEU A 379 -35.93 -20.18 -4.62
CA LEU A 379 -36.02 -20.14 -6.07
C LEU A 379 -35.76 -21.52 -6.66
N ALA A 380 -36.52 -21.90 -7.69
CA ALA A 380 -36.36 -23.12 -8.47
C ALA A 380 -36.48 -22.84 -9.98
N GLY A 381 -36.20 -23.85 -10.82
CA GLY A 381 -36.27 -23.75 -12.29
C GLY A 381 -34.89 -23.76 -12.94
N THR A 382 -34.87 -23.93 -14.27
CA THR A 382 -33.64 -24.05 -15.09
C THR A 382 -33.46 -22.90 -16.09
N ALA A 383 -34.47 -22.04 -16.21
CA ALA A 383 -34.43 -20.91 -17.14
C ALA A 383 -33.53 -19.79 -16.62
N THR A 384 -33.17 -18.86 -17.49
CA THR A 384 -32.29 -17.73 -17.18
C THR A 384 -33.03 -16.68 -16.35
N LEU A 385 -32.41 -16.24 -15.26
CA LEU A 385 -32.89 -15.11 -14.45
C LEU A 385 -31.97 -13.90 -14.67
N THR A 386 -32.51 -12.80 -15.19
CA THR A 386 -31.76 -11.56 -15.41
C THR A 386 -32.19 -10.46 -14.45
N LYS A 387 -31.28 -10.01 -13.59
CA LYS A 387 -31.45 -8.80 -12.77
C LYS A 387 -31.20 -7.56 -13.63
N ALA A 388 -32.10 -6.59 -13.54
CA ALA A 388 -31.98 -5.28 -14.17
C ALA A 388 -32.40 -4.12 -13.26
N GLY A 389 -32.17 -2.89 -13.71
CA GLY A 389 -32.57 -1.65 -13.03
C GLY A 389 -31.75 -1.33 -11.78
N TYR A 390 -31.77 -0.06 -11.36
CA TYR A 390 -30.91 0.52 -10.33
C TYR A 390 -30.99 -0.15 -8.95
N GLY A 391 -32.10 -0.82 -8.63
CA GLY A 391 -32.35 -1.41 -7.32
C GLY A 391 -31.46 -2.60 -6.95
N THR A 392 -31.64 -3.09 -5.73
CA THR A 392 -30.96 -4.28 -5.19
C THR A 392 -31.87 -5.49 -5.24
N MET A 393 -31.37 -6.63 -5.71
CA MET A 393 -31.99 -7.94 -5.50
C MET A 393 -31.24 -8.70 -4.41
N LEU A 394 -31.90 -8.95 -3.28
CA LEU A 394 -31.34 -9.67 -2.13
C LEU A 394 -31.84 -11.11 -2.14
N LEU A 395 -30.94 -12.06 -2.39
CA LEU A 395 -31.22 -13.49 -2.36
C LEU A 395 -30.90 -14.08 -0.99
N LYS A 396 -31.95 -14.50 -0.28
CA LYS A 396 -31.88 -15.13 1.05
C LYS A 396 -32.47 -16.53 1.10
N GLY A 397 -33.28 -16.97 0.14
CA GLY A 397 -33.78 -18.35 0.11
C GLY A 397 -32.66 -19.40 0.01
N SER A 398 -32.91 -20.62 0.50
CA SER A 398 -32.11 -21.78 0.09
C SER A 398 -32.64 -22.27 -1.25
N ASN A 399 -31.89 -22.04 -2.32
CA ASN A 399 -32.39 -22.13 -3.69
C ASN A 399 -31.95 -23.43 -4.37
N SER A 400 -32.87 -24.03 -5.12
CA SER A 400 -32.61 -25.14 -6.06
C SER A 400 -32.63 -24.67 -7.52
N PHE A 401 -32.59 -23.36 -7.74
CA PHE A 401 -32.50 -22.75 -9.06
C PHE A 401 -31.22 -23.18 -9.77
N ALA A 402 -31.37 -23.82 -10.92
CA ALA A 402 -30.31 -24.43 -11.71
C ALA A 402 -30.11 -23.75 -13.07
N GLY A 403 -30.70 -22.58 -13.27
CA GLY A 403 -30.47 -21.75 -14.46
C GLY A 403 -29.26 -20.83 -14.32
N THR A 404 -29.05 -20.00 -15.33
CA THR A 404 -28.04 -18.93 -15.31
C THR A 404 -28.57 -17.71 -14.57
N LEU A 405 -27.76 -17.15 -13.67
CA LEU A 405 -28.03 -15.87 -13.00
C LEU A 405 -27.24 -14.75 -13.69
N ASN A 406 -27.95 -13.89 -14.40
CA ASN A 406 -27.38 -12.68 -15.00
C ASN A 406 -27.53 -11.50 -14.04
N VAL A 407 -26.40 -10.94 -13.63
CA VAL A 407 -26.28 -9.69 -12.90
C VAL A 407 -26.07 -8.57 -13.93
N GLY A 408 -27.17 -7.91 -14.31
CA GLY A 408 -27.19 -6.90 -15.35
C GLY A 408 -27.66 -7.39 -16.71
N THR A 409 -28.09 -6.43 -17.53
CA THR A 409 -28.65 -6.64 -18.87
C THR A 409 -27.60 -6.81 -19.96
N GLY A 410 -26.33 -6.49 -19.66
CA GLY A 410 -25.24 -6.48 -20.63
C GLY A 410 -25.07 -5.16 -21.36
N GLY A 411 -25.66 -4.07 -20.87
CA GLY A 411 -25.52 -2.75 -21.47
C GLY A 411 -24.13 -2.15 -21.27
N SER A 412 -23.72 -1.30 -22.21
CA SER A 412 -22.44 -0.57 -22.17
C SER A 412 -22.50 0.76 -21.42
N ALA A 413 -23.72 1.22 -21.07
CA ALA A 413 -23.98 2.46 -20.35
C ALA A 413 -25.09 2.33 -19.29
N THR A 414 -25.75 1.17 -19.20
CA THR A 414 -26.88 0.97 -18.29
C THR A 414 -26.42 0.74 -16.85
N ASN A 415 -27.22 1.19 -15.89
CA ASN A 415 -27.06 0.85 -14.48
C ASN A 415 -28.14 -0.16 -14.04
N ASP A 416 -27.72 -1.40 -13.82
CA ASP A 416 -28.58 -2.50 -13.37
C ASP A 416 -28.41 -2.86 -11.89
N GLY A 417 -27.82 -1.93 -11.13
CA GLY A 417 -27.74 -2.00 -9.67
C GLY A 417 -26.92 -3.21 -9.23
N LEU A 418 -27.43 -3.94 -8.23
CA LEU A 418 -26.69 -5.04 -7.64
C LEU A 418 -27.55 -6.25 -7.25
N VAL A 419 -26.89 -7.40 -7.16
CA VAL A 419 -27.39 -8.63 -6.53
C VAL A 419 -26.58 -8.87 -5.27
N LEU A 420 -27.25 -9.02 -4.13
CA LEU A 420 -26.63 -9.31 -2.85
C LEU A 420 -26.93 -10.75 -2.41
N ILE A 421 -25.87 -11.52 -2.17
CA ILE A 421 -25.92 -12.89 -1.65
C ILE A 421 -25.44 -12.87 -0.20
N THR A 422 -26.22 -13.40 0.73
CA THR A 422 -25.87 -13.37 2.17
C THR A 422 -25.63 -14.75 2.77
N GLN A 423 -25.81 -15.81 1.98
CA GLN A 423 -25.50 -17.18 2.38
C GLN A 423 -25.23 -18.09 1.17
N PRO A 424 -24.37 -19.13 1.29
CA PRO A 424 -24.04 -20.04 0.18
C PRO A 424 -25.28 -20.72 -0.45
N ALA A 425 -26.26 -21.11 0.37
CA ALA A 425 -27.45 -21.82 -0.07
C ALA A 425 -28.30 -21.02 -1.08
N ALA A 426 -28.13 -19.69 -1.16
CA ALA A 426 -28.85 -18.85 -2.11
C ALA A 426 -28.38 -19.03 -3.56
N VAL A 427 -27.19 -19.59 -3.79
CA VAL A 427 -26.65 -19.82 -5.14
C VAL A 427 -26.11 -21.23 -5.34
N ALA A 428 -26.30 -22.13 -4.38
CA ALA A 428 -25.70 -23.47 -4.36
C ALA A 428 -25.90 -24.28 -5.65
N HIS A 429 -27.03 -24.12 -6.34
CA HIS A 429 -27.40 -24.89 -7.54
C HIS A 429 -27.34 -24.08 -8.84
N VAL A 430 -27.02 -22.79 -8.78
CA VAL A 430 -26.96 -21.92 -9.98
C VAL A 430 -25.99 -22.54 -10.99
N ALA A 431 -26.33 -22.55 -12.28
CA ALA A 431 -25.44 -23.14 -13.30
C ALA A 431 -24.20 -22.27 -13.54
N ALA A 432 -24.40 -20.96 -13.70
CA ALA A 432 -23.35 -19.96 -13.89
C ALA A 432 -23.85 -18.59 -13.44
N ILE A 433 -22.92 -17.72 -13.04
CA ILE A 433 -23.20 -16.32 -12.72
C ILE A 433 -22.50 -15.44 -13.75
N SER A 434 -23.23 -14.52 -14.37
CA SER A 434 -22.67 -13.58 -15.34
C SER A 434 -22.92 -12.14 -14.90
N ILE A 435 -21.86 -11.40 -14.61
CA ILE A 435 -21.89 -9.95 -14.36
C ILE A 435 -21.64 -9.27 -15.70
N ARG A 436 -22.70 -8.70 -16.30
CA ARG A 436 -22.75 -8.49 -17.75
C ARG A 436 -22.47 -7.07 -18.21
N ASN A 437 -22.71 -6.04 -17.39
CA ASN A 437 -22.54 -4.66 -17.87
C ASN A 437 -21.06 -4.30 -17.96
N GLY A 438 -20.63 -3.96 -19.18
CA GLY A 438 -19.28 -3.50 -19.51
C GLY A 438 -19.26 -2.02 -19.93
N GLY A 439 -18.15 -1.54 -20.49
CA GLY A 439 -18.00 -0.13 -20.85
C GLY A 439 -18.17 0.79 -19.63
N PHE A 440 -19.10 1.75 -19.72
CA PHE A 440 -19.52 2.62 -18.62
C PHE A 440 -20.68 2.03 -17.79
N GLY A 441 -21.22 0.89 -18.20
CA GLY A 441 -22.34 0.24 -17.52
C GLY A 441 -21.98 -0.31 -16.15
N ILE A 442 -22.98 -0.38 -15.26
CA ILE A 442 -22.83 -0.74 -13.85
C ILE A 442 -23.74 -1.94 -13.54
N SER A 443 -23.16 -3.01 -13.00
CA SER A 443 -23.86 -4.15 -12.41
C SER A 443 -22.94 -4.82 -11.39
N THR A 444 -23.38 -5.04 -10.15
CA THR A 444 -22.49 -5.52 -9.08
C THR A 444 -23.01 -6.80 -8.45
N LEU A 445 -22.13 -7.80 -8.28
CA LEU A 445 -22.40 -8.95 -7.42
C LEU A 445 -21.76 -8.71 -6.06
N GLN A 446 -22.56 -8.68 -5.00
CA GLN A 446 -22.11 -8.52 -3.63
C GLN A 446 -22.31 -9.79 -2.81
N PHE A 447 -21.42 -10.02 -1.84
CA PHE A 447 -21.53 -11.12 -0.87
C PHE A 447 -21.12 -10.70 0.55
N SER A 448 -21.71 -11.37 1.54
CA SER A 448 -21.42 -11.16 2.97
C SER A 448 -21.63 -12.43 3.82
N ASN A 449 -21.17 -12.42 5.08
CA ASN A 449 -21.44 -13.48 6.08
C ASN A 449 -20.92 -14.90 5.79
N ASN A 450 -19.86 -15.06 4.99
CA ASN A 450 -19.23 -16.36 4.65
C ASN A 450 -19.91 -17.15 3.51
N VAL A 451 -20.09 -16.50 2.37
CA VAL A 451 -20.59 -17.09 1.12
C VAL A 451 -19.47 -17.85 0.39
N SER A 452 -19.78 -19.08 -0.03
CA SER A 452 -18.94 -19.87 -0.94
C SER A 452 -19.66 -20.06 -2.27
N ILE A 453 -18.99 -19.72 -3.37
CA ILE A 453 -19.52 -19.79 -4.74
C ILE A 453 -18.65 -20.79 -5.54
N PRO A 454 -19.13 -22.03 -5.75
CA PRO A 454 -18.45 -23.00 -6.60
C PRO A 454 -18.71 -22.82 -8.10
N GLN A 455 -19.69 -21.99 -8.47
CA GLN A 455 -20.03 -21.71 -9.86
C GLN A 455 -18.96 -20.87 -10.56
N GLY A 456 -18.83 -21.05 -11.87
CA GLY A 456 -18.09 -20.12 -12.72
C GLY A 456 -18.76 -18.75 -12.73
N ILE A 457 -17.94 -17.69 -12.60
CA ILE A 457 -18.35 -16.29 -12.69
C ILE A 457 -17.72 -15.67 -13.93
N SER A 458 -18.53 -15.13 -14.83
CA SER A 458 -18.05 -14.26 -15.91
C SER A 458 -18.22 -12.80 -15.49
N LEU A 459 -17.15 -12.01 -15.52
CA LEU A 459 -17.15 -10.58 -15.20
C LEU A 459 -16.82 -9.77 -16.45
N ALA A 460 -17.77 -9.00 -16.96
CA ALA A 460 -17.55 -8.07 -18.07
C ALA A 460 -16.60 -6.93 -17.67
N GLY A 461 -15.65 -6.63 -18.55
CA GLY A 461 -14.69 -5.55 -18.34
C GLY A 461 -15.31 -4.16 -18.55
N ARG A 462 -14.75 -3.14 -17.91
CA ARG A 462 -15.25 -1.76 -17.93
C ARG A 462 -14.19 -0.76 -18.38
N THR A 463 -14.64 0.40 -18.84
CA THR A 463 -13.80 1.58 -19.10
C THR A 463 -13.63 2.45 -17.86
N THR A 464 -14.39 2.18 -16.80
CA THR A 464 -14.34 2.85 -15.50
C THR A 464 -13.74 1.94 -14.42
N ASN A 465 -13.59 2.47 -13.20
CA ASN A 465 -13.18 1.71 -12.01
C ASN A 465 -14.38 1.26 -11.15
N ASN A 466 -15.58 1.16 -11.74
CA ASN A 466 -16.76 0.69 -11.01
C ASN A 466 -16.58 -0.78 -10.62
N VAL A 467 -16.89 -1.11 -9.37
CA VAL A 467 -16.79 -2.46 -8.81
C VAL A 467 -17.76 -3.40 -9.51
N GLY A 468 -17.28 -4.55 -9.98
CA GLY A 468 -18.12 -5.60 -10.55
C GLY A 468 -18.47 -6.68 -9.53
N LEU A 469 -17.54 -6.96 -8.62
CA LEU A 469 -17.62 -8.05 -7.66
C LEU A 469 -17.09 -7.59 -6.30
N GLU A 470 -17.88 -7.74 -5.23
CA GLU A 470 -17.60 -7.12 -3.93
C GLU A 470 -17.91 -8.03 -2.73
N SER A 471 -16.90 -8.27 -1.90
CA SER A 471 -17.02 -8.89 -0.58
C SER A 471 -17.23 -7.81 0.47
N LEU A 472 -18.42 -7.73 1.06
CA LEU A 472 -18.72 -6.73 2.09
C LEU A 472 -18.11 -7.13 3.45
N SER A 473 -18.25 -8.39 3.85
CA SER A 473 -17.78 -8.90 5.15
C SER A 473 -17.69 -10.42 5.19
N GLY A 474 -17.03 -10.96 6.22
CA GLY A 474 -16.89 -12.39 6.44
C GLY A 474 -15.77 -13.04 5.60
N SER A 475 -15.67 -14.36 5.69
CA SER A 475 -14.71 -15.18 4.95
C SER A 475 -15.42 -15.82 3.74
N ASN A 476 -15.38 -15.12 2.61
CA ASN A 476 -16.04 -15.54 1.37
C ASN A 476 -15.05 -16.27 0.46
N THR A 477 -15.54 -17.21 -0.35
CA THR A 477 -14.69 -18.01 -1.24
C THR A 477 -15.30 -18.17 -2.63
N LEU A 478 -14.52 -17.90 -3.66
CA LEU A 478 -14.86 -18.19 -5.05
C LEU A 478 -14.00 -19.38 -5.51
N SER A 479 -14.60 -20.57 -5.58
CA SER A 479 -13.90 -21.79 -6.00
C SER A 479 -14.14 -22.14 -7.46
N GLY A 480 -15.18 -21.59 -8.09
CA GLY A 480 -15.34 -21.65 -9.54
C GLY A 480 -14.42 -20.68 -10.28
N THR A 481 -14.26 -20.88 -11.58
CA THR A 481 -13.46 -20.00 -12.44
C THR A 481 -14.01 -18.57 -12.45
N LEU A 482 -13.15 -17.57 -12.30
CA LEU A 482 -13.46 -16.17 -12.59
C LEU A 482 -12.94 -15.82 -13.99
N THR A 483 -13.85 -15.77 -14.96
CA THR A 483 -13.55 -15.38 -16.34
C THR A 483 -13.69 -13.87 -16.51
N LEU A 484 -12.61 -13.21 -16.93
CA LEU A 484 -12.62 -11.78 -17.30
C LEU A 484 -13.08 -11.68 -18.76
N ALA A 485 -14.28 -11.14 -18.97
CA ALA A 485 -14.95 -11.10 -20.27
C ALA A 485 -14.82 -9.74 -20.98
N SER A 486 -15.26 -9.66 -22.24
CA SER A 486 -15.26 -8.44 -23.03
C SER A 486 -16.03 -7.28 -22.37
N GLY A 487 -15.73 -6.04 -22.76
CA GLY A 487 -16.49 -4.84 -22.38
C GLY A 487 -15.61 -3.63 -22.09
N GLY A 488 -14.36 -3.86 -21.67
CA GLY A 488 -13.39 -2.83 -21.34
C GLY A 488 -12.17 -3.43 -20.62
N PRO A 489 -11.11 -2.65 -20.41
CA PRO A 489 -9.85 -3.17 -19.84
C PRO A 489 -9.89 -3.39 -18.33
N ASN A 490 -10.80 -2.76 -17.59
CA ASN A 490 -10.77 -2.73 -16.13
C ASN A 490 -11.72 -3.76 -15.50
N PHE A 491 -11.20 -4.52 -14.54
CA PHE A 491 -11.93 -5.51 -13.76
C PHE A 491 -11.70 -5.24 -12.28
N VAL A 492 -12.70 -4.73 -11.56
CA VAL A 492 -12.55 -4.34 -10.16
C VAL A 492 -13.25 -5.34 -9.25
N VAL A 493 -12.44 -6.01 -8.43
CA VAL A 493 -12.86 -6.91 -7.35
C VAL A 493 -12.52 -6.25 -6.02
N LYS A 494 -13.50 -6.08 -5.13
CA LYS A 494 -13.34 -5.36 -3.87
C LYS A 494 -13.61 -6.27 -2.67
N CYS A 495 -12.83 -6.13 -1.61
CA CYS A 495 -13.07 -6.74 -0.31
C CYS A 495 -13.03 -5.66 0.76
N ASP A 496 -14.18 -5.33 1.35
CA ASP A 496 -14.31 -4.23 2.31
C ASP A 496 -13.86 -4.63 3.71
N ALA A 497 -14.29 -5.80 4.16
CA ALA A 497 -13.90 -6.39 5.44
C ALA A 497 -13.83 -7.93 5.34
N GLY A 498 -13.13 -8.56 6.28
CA GLY A 498 -12.97 -10.01 6.31
C GLY A 498 -11.95 -10.52 5.29
N THR A 499 -12.26 -11.60 4.59
CA THR A 499 -11.35 -12.23 3.62
C THR A 499 -12.12 -12.74 2.40
N LEU A 500 -11.61 -12.44 1.21
CA LEU A 500 -12.06 -13.03 -0.05
C LEU A 500 -10.99 -13.98 -0.60
N THR A 501 -11.30 -15.28 -0.62
CA THR A 501 -10.44 -16.30 -1.20
C THR A 501 -10.80 -16.55 -2.66
N LEU A 502 -9.87 -16.31 -3.58
CA LEU A 502 -9.92 -16.69 -4.99
C LEU A 502 -9.26 -18.07 -5.13
N ALA A 503 -10.06 -19.13 -5.03
CA ALA A 503 -9.60 -20.52 -5.09
C ALA A 503 -9.70 -21.12 -6.51
N GLY A 504 -10.64 -20.64 -7.33
CA GLY A 504 -10.72 -21.02 -8.74
C GLY A 504 -9.71 -20.26 -9.62
N THR A 505 -9.56 -20.72 -10.86
CA THR A 505 -8.73 -20.05 -11.87
C THR A 505 -9.28 -18.66 -12.21
N VAL A 506 -8.41 -17.65 -12.27
CA VAL A 506 -8.72 -16.32 -12.82
C VAL A 506 -8.04 -16.19 -14.19
N SER A 507 -8.82 -15.92 -15.24
CA SER A 507 -8.30 -15.90 -16.62
C SER A 507 -9.10 -14.95 -17.51
N ALA A 508 -8.44 -14.25 -18.43
CA ALA A 508 -9.16 -13.55 -19.50
C ALA A 508 -9.78 -14.55 -20.48
N GLY A 509 -11.09 -14.45 -20.70
CA GLY A 509 -11.81 -15.27 -21.67
C GLY A 509 -11.71 -14.67 -23.07
N ASN A 510 -11.97 -15.48 -24.10
CA ASN A 510 -11.72 -15.19 -25.53
C ASN A 510 -12.14 -13.80 -26.07
N GLY A 511 -13.06 -13.08 -25.42
CA GLY A 511 -13.49 -11.72 -25.79
C GLY A 511 -12.76 -10.57 -25.09
N ALA A 512 -11.99 -10.83 -24.04
CA ALA A 512 -11.13 -9.85 -23.38
C ALA A 512 -9.74 -9.87 -24.03
N SER A 513 -9.64 -9.33 -25.25
CA SER A 513 -8.38 -9.20 -25.99
C SER A 513 -7.72 -7.83 -25.72
N GLY A 514 -6.39 -7.80 -25.70
CA GLY A 514 -5.60 -6.61 -25.36
C GLY A 514 -5.22 -6.52 -23.87
N PRO A 515 -4.74 -5.35 -23.42
CA PRO A 515 -4.36 -5.13 -22.02
C PRO A 515 -5.57 -5.24 -21.09
N CYS A 516 -5.47 -6.11 -20.10
CA CYS A 516 -6.49 -6.30 -19.06
C CYS A 516 -5.90 -5.92 -17.70
N LEU A 517 -6.64 -5.17 -16.89
CA LEU A 517 -6.25 -4.74 -15.55
C LEU A 517 -7.21 -5.31 -14.51
N LEU A 518 -6.76 -6.30 -13.74
CA LEU A 518 -7.46 -6.81 -12.57
C LEU A 518 -7.06 -6.00 -11.33
N THR A 519 -8.02 -5.30 -10.74
CA THR A 519 -7.82 -4.54 -9.50
C THR A 519 -8.40 -5.30 -8.31
N LEU A 520 -7.57 -5.58 -7.31
CA LEU A 520 -7.96 -6.11 -6.00
C LEU A 520 -7.92 -4.97 -4.98
N ALA A 521 -9.08 -4.50 -4.55
CA ALA A 521 -9.24 -3.28 -3.75
C ALA A 521 -9.94 -3.52 -2.40
N GLY A 522 -9.84 -2.54 -1.50
CA GLY A 522 -10.59 -2.51 -0.24
C GLY A 522 -9.76 -2.78 1.04
N GLY A 523 -10.42 -2.68 2.19
CA GLY A 523 -9.80 -2.83 3.51
C GLY A 523 -9.68 -4.27 4.01
N GLY A 524 -10.43 -5.20 3.40
CA GLY A 524 -10.40 -6.63 3.69
C GLY A 524 -9.27 -7.36 2.98
N ASN A 525 -9.05 -8.60 3.38
CA ASN A 525 -7.93 -9.42 2.90
C ASN A 525 -8.31 -10.24 1.67
N PHE A 526 -7.31 -10.56 0.86
CA PHE A 526 -7.41 -11.45 -0.29
C PHE A 526 -6.48 -12.63 -0.11
N ILE A 527 -6.96 -13.83 -0.44
CA ILE A 527 -6.14 -15.04 -0.58
C ILE A 527 -6.31 -15.58 -2.00
N VAL A 528 -5.25 -15.53 -2.81
CA VAL A 528 -5.19 -16.14 -4.14
C VAL A 528 -4.55 -17.51 -3.98
N SER A 529 -5.37 -18.56 -4.06
CA SER A 529 -4.94 -19.96 -4.00
C SER A 529 -5.10 -20.68 -5.34
N GLY A 530 -6.03 -20.24 -6.18
CA GLY A 530 -6.13 -20.65 -7.59
C GLY A 530 -5.14 -19.89 -8.49
N PRO A 531 -4.87 -20.42 -9.71
CA PRO A 531 -3.97 -19.77 -10.65
C PRO A 531 -4.59 -18.51 -11.26
N ILE A 532 -3.78 -17.47 -11.41
CA ILE A 532 -4.09 -16.31 -12.27
C ILE A 532 -3.24 -16.44 -13.53
N GLN A 533 -3.87 -16.39 -14.70
CA GLN A 533 -3.23 -16.58 -16.01
C GLN A 533 -3.75 -15.56 -17.02
N ASN A 534 -2.97 -15.31 -18.08
CA ASN A 534 -3.36 -14.35 -19.13
C ASN A 534 -4.67 -14.74 -19.84
N GLY A 535 -4.87 -16.03 -20.14
CA GLY A 535 -5.93 -16.43 -21.06
C GLY A 535 -5.72 -15.79 -22.44
N SER A 536 -6.72 -15.08 -22.94
CA SER A 536 -6.62 -14.32 -24.20
C SER A 536 -5.98 -12.93 -24.09
N ALA A 537 -5.68 -12.46 -22.87
CA ALA A 537 -5.12 -11.13 -22.66
C ALA A 537 -3.65 -11.05 -23.08
N THR A 538 -3.25 -9.89 -23.60
CA THR A 538 -1.87 -9.62 -24.02
C THR A 538 -1.50 -8.17 -23.66
N PRO A 539 -1.11 -7.85 -22.40
CA PRO A 539 -1.00 -8.72 -21.22
C PRO A 539 -2.16 -8.57 -20.19
N LEU A 540 -2.26 -9.51 -19.23
CA LEU A 540 -3.04 -9.33 -17.99
C LEU A 540 -2.15 -8.73 -16.89
N SER A 541 -2.52 -7.57 -16.36
CA SER A 541 -1.85 -6.86 -15.25
C SER A 541 -2.69 -6.89 -13.98
N LEU A 542 -2.05 -6.76 -12.82
CA LEU A 542 -2.69 -6.75 -11.52
C LEU A 542 -2.43 -5.43 -10.78
N LEU A 543 -3.45 -4.88 -10.14
CA LEU A 543 -3.35 -3.71 -9.28
C LEU A 543 -3.87 -4.06 -7.88
N LYS A 544 -3.03 -3.89 -6.85
CA LYS A 544 -3.42 -3.97 -5.44
C LYS A 544 -3.48 -2.57 -4.84
N THR A 545 -4.62 -2.20 -4.29
CA THR A 545 -4.85 -0.90 -3.63
C THR A 545 -5.28 -1.07 -2.17
N ASN A 546 -5.34 0.04 -1.43
CA ASN A 546 -5.85 0.11 -0.05
C ASN A 546 -5.06 -0.75 0.96
N ALA A 547 -5.52 -0.78 2.21
CA ALA A 547 -4.75 -1.31 3.35
C ALA A 547 -4.81 -2.84 3.54
N GLY A 548 -5.77 -3.55 2.91
CA GLY A 548 -5.93 -4.99 3.11
C GLY A 548 -4.72 -5.83 2.70
N THR A 549 -4.57 -7.03 3.27
CA THR A 549 -3.49 -7.96 2.91
C THR A 549 -3.86 -8.77 1.68
N LEU A 550 -2.95 -8.87 0.69
CA LEU A 550 -3.06 -9.77 -0.46
C LEU A 550 -2.06 -10.91 -0.33
N THR A 551 -2.53 -12.15 -0.23
CA THR A 551 -1.68 -13.34 -0.12
C THR A 551 -1.75 -14.19 -1.39
N PHE A 552 -0.62 -14.43 -2.05
CA PHE A 552 -0.46 -15.41 -3.12
C PHE A 552 0.05 -16.73 -2.55
N SER A 553 -0.82 -17.72 -2.47
CA SER A 553 -0.49 -19.08 -2.01
C SER A 553 -0.39 -20.09 -3.16
N GLY A 554 -1.06 -19.83 -4.29
CA GLY A 554 -0.97 -20.64 -5.50
C GLY A 554 0.15 -20.21 -6.46
N THR A 555 0.22 -20.88 -7.61
CA THR A 555 1.11 -20.53 -8.72
C THR A 555 0.36 -19.65 -9.73
N THR A 556 0.90 -18.47 -10.05
CA THR A 556 0.34 -17.58 -11.08
C THR A 556 1.30 -17.43 -12.26
N SER A 557 0.76 -17.30 -13.48
CA SER A 557 1.51 -17.35 -14.77
C SER A 557 1.17 -16.22 -15.74
N TYR A 558 0.40 -15.21 -15.30
CA TYR A 558 0.18 -14.00 -16.10
C TYR A 558 1.50 -13.23 -16.30
N THR A 559 1.56 -12.44 -17.38
CA THR A 559 2.81 -11.79 -17.82
C THR A 559 2.81 -10.28 -17.65
N GLY A 560 1.67 -9.66 -17.37
CA GLY A 560 1.60 -8.22 -17.12
C GLY A 560 2.11 -7.85 -15.73
N THR A 561 2.34 -6.55 -15.54
CA THR A 561 2.90 -6.03 -14.29
C THR A 561 1.91 -6.12 -13.14
N THR A 562 2.42 -6.49 -11.97
CA THR A 562 1.74 -6.32 -10.69
C THR A 562 2.17 -5.01 -10.04
N THR A 563 1.22 -4.14 -9.71
CA THR A 563 1.49 -2.88 -9.01
C THR A 563 0.86 -2.89 -7.63
N ASN A 564 1.65 -2.64 -6.58
CA ASN A 564 1.17 -2.54 -5.20
C ASN A 564 1.25 -1.10 -4.69
N TRP A 565 0.10 -0.52 -4.29
CA TRP A 565 0.02 0.84 -3.75
C TRP A 565 -0.11 0.91 -2.22
N GLY A 566 -0.30 -0.21 -1.53
CA GLY A 566 -0.43 -0.22 -0.08
C GLY A 566 -0.90 -1.54 0.50
N GLY A 567 -0.95 -1.61 1.83
CA GLY A 567 -1.22 -2.83 2.58
C GLY A 567 -0.05 -3.81 2.51
N GLN A 568 -0.32 -5.06 2.87
CA GLN A 568 0.68 -6.12 2.83
C GLN A 568 0.49 -7.00 1.59
N LEU A 569 1.58 -7.33 0.91
CA LEU A 569 1.62 -8.33 -0.15
C LEU A 569 2.45 -9.52 0.34
N ILE A 570 1.82 -10.67 0.53
CA ILE A 570 2.48 -11.90 0.99
C ILE A 570 2.57 -12.87 -0.19
N ILE A 571 3.78 -13.32 -0.51
CA ILE A 571 4.03 -14.29 -1.58
C ILE A 571 4.52 -15.58 -0.94
N VAL A 572 3.65 -16.59 -0.85
CA VAL A 572 4.00 -17.95 -0.39
C VAL A 572 4.22 -18.87 -1.59
N GLY A 573 3.39 -18.72 -2.64
CA GLY A 573 3.50 -19.43 -3.92
C GLY A 573 4.36 -18.66 -4.93
N SER A 574 3.80 -18.40 -6.12
CA SER A 574 4.49 -17.60 -7.14
C SER A 574 3.65 -16.44 -7.67
N LEU A 575 4.32 -15.30 -7.88
CA LEU A 575 3.78 -14.13 -8.57
C LEU A 575 4.29 -14.07 -10.02
N GLY A 576 3.36 -14.04 -10.97
CA GLY A 576 3.63 -13.87 -12.39
C GLY A 576 4.06 -12.45 -12.75
N GLY A 577 4.86 -12.32 -13.81
CA GLY A 577 5.24 -11.04 -14.41
C GLY A 577 6.12 -10.14 -13.52
N PRO A 578 6.38 -8.90 -13.97
CA PRO A 578 7.11 -7.89 -13.18
C PRO A 578 6.32 -7.40 -11.97
N LEU A 579 7.01 -6.91 -10.93
CA LEU A 579 6.43 -6.28 -9.74
C LEU A 579 6.92 -4.84 -9.57
N ILE A 580 5.99 -3.89 -9.43
CA ILE A 580 6.26 -2.52 -9.00
C ILE A 580 5.62 -2.34 -7.62
N PHE A 581 6.45 -2.15 -6.60
CA PHE A 581 6.01 -2.02 -5.22
C PHE A 581 6.21 -0.58 -4.73
N ASN A 582 5.14 0.19 -4.64
CA ASN A 582 5.21 1.63 -4.32
C ASN A 582 5.15 1.91 -2.82
N ALA A 583 4.42 1.10 -2.04
CA ALA A 583 4.26 1.28 -0.60
C ALA A 583 3.73 0.01 0.07
N GLY A 584 3.84 -0.07 1.40
CA GLY A 584 3.40 -1.21 2.21
C GLY A 584 4.54 -2.16 2.59
N THR A 585 4.20 -3.41 2.88
CA THR A 585 5.18 -4.48 3.19
C THR A 585 5.05 -5.63 2.19
N LEU A 586 6.14 -5.96 1.52
CA LEU A 586 6.31 -7.18 0.72
C LEU A 586 6.92 -8.25 1.61
N ALA A 587 6.21 -9.36 1.80
CA ALA A 587 6.66 -10.48 2.62
C ALA A 587 6.41 -11.82 1.94
N GLY A 588 6.83 -12.90 2.59
CA GLY A 588 6.56 -14.27 2.18
C GLY A 588 7.83 -15.10 1.93
N THR A 589 7.61 -16.34 1.51
CA THR A 589 8.66 -17.35 1.27
C THR A 589 8.68 -17.85 -0.18
N GLY A 590 7.92 -17.20 -1.06
CA GLY A 590 7.68 -17.60 -2.44
C GLY A 590 8.59 -16.89 -3.44
N THR A 591 8.12 -16.83 -4.68
CA THR A 591 8.91 -16.30 -5.81
C THR A 591 8.15 -15.26 -6.62
N VAL A 592 8.77 -14.12 -6.91
CA VAL A 592 8.35 -13.21 -7.99
C VAL A 592 9.12 -13.58 -9.24
N THR A 593 8.43 -13.90 -10.34
CA THR A 593 9.08 -14.45 -11.54
C THR A 593 9.76 -13.40 -12.43
N GLY A 594 9.20 -12.19 -12.53
CA GLY A 594 9.76 -11.10 -13.34
C GLY A 594 10.64 -10.12 -12.55
N ASP A 595 11.04 -9.05 -13.24
CA ASP A 595 11.77 -7.93 -12.64
C ASP A 595 10.95 -7.25 -11.55
N THR A 596 11.58 -6.95 -10.42
CA THR A 596 10.95 -6.26 -9.28
C THR A 596 11.61 -4.91 -9.02
N THR A 597 10.80 -3.87 -8.90
CA THR A 597 11.21 -2.55 -8.43
C THR A 597 10.51 -2.21 -7.13
N MET A 598 11.28 -2.05 -6.06
CA MET A 598 10.82 -1.49 -4.79
C MET A 598 10.93 0.04 -4.87
N ALA A 599 9.91 0.69 -5.42
CA ALA A 599 9.83 2.15 -5.53
C ALA A 599 9.62 2.84 -4.18
N GLY A 600 9.09 2.11 -3.19
CA GLY A 600 8.98 2.50 -1.79
C GLY A 600 8.46 1.35 -0.93
N GLY A 601 8.38 1.54 0.38
CA GLY A 601 7.91 0.53 1.33
C GLY A 601 8.99 -0.45 1.78
N GLU A 602 8.55 -1.52 2.43
CA GLU A 602 9.41 -2.51 3.08
C GLU A 602 9.40 -3.85 2.32
N ILE A 603 10.56 -4.51 2.24
CA ILE A 603 10.69 -5.93 1.90
C ILE A 603 11.17 -6.68 3.15
N SER A 604 10.42 -7.70 3.56
CA SER A 604 10.65 -8.50 4.77
C SER A 604 10.42 -9.98 4.45
N PRO A 605 11.46 -10.76 4.12
CA PRO A 605 11.32 -12.20 3.88
C PRO A 605 10.69 -12.94 5.07
N GLY A 606 10.04 -14.07 4.80
CA GLY A 606 9.39 -14.88 5.83
C GLY A 606 7.87 -14.81 5.81
N PRO A 607 7.17 -15.71 6.51
CA PRO A 607 5.72 -15.92 6.45
C PRO A 607 4.84 -14.75 6.96
N ALA A 608 5.35 -13.51 7.00
CA ALA A 608 4.65 -12.33 7.52
C ALA A 608 4.14 -12.50 8.97
N ILE A 609 4.77 -13.42 9.71
CA ILE A 609 4.64 -13.57 11.16
C ILE A 609 5.81 -12.78 11.76
N VAL A 610 5.57 -12.03 12.83
CA VAL A 610 6.64 -11.27 13.49
C VAL A 610 7.74 -12.23 13.95
N ASN A 611 9.01 -11.88 13.72
CA ASN A 611 10.18 -12.68 14.11
C ASN A 611 10.24 -14.05 13.43
N SER A 612 10.07 -14.09 12.11
CA SER A 612 10.10 -15.32 11.33
C SER A 612 11.17 -15.25 10.23
N ILE A 613 12.16 -16.14 10.34
CA ILE A 613 13.17 -16.33 9.30
C ILE A 613 12.56 -16.95 8.05
N GLY A 614 12.83 -16.37 6.88
CA GLY A 614 12.47 -16.99 5.60
C GLY A 614 13.24 -16.48 4.38
N THR A 615 12.86 -17.00 3.22
CA THR A 615 13.55 -16.73 1.96
C THR A 615 12.58 -16.28 0.90
N LEU A 616 12.77 -15.07 0.37
CA LEU A 616 11.98 -14.53 -0.73
C LEU A 616 12.83 -14.49 -2.00
N SER A 617 12.28 -15.04 -3.10
CA SER A 617 13.03 -15.23 -4.35
C SER A 617 12.52 -14.34 -5.48
N PHE A 618 13.44 -13.93 -6.36
CA PHE A 618 13.20 -13.09 -7.52
C PHE A 618 13.85 -13.72 -8.76
N GLY A 619 13.04 -14.03 -9.77
CA GLY A 619 13.48 -14.62 -11.03
C GLY A 619 14.12 -13.61 -12.00
N GLY A 620 13.81 -12.32 -11.85
CA GLY A 620 14.45 -11.22 -12.59
C GLY A 620 15.45 -10.43 -11.75
N ASN A 621 15.64 -9.17 -12.11
CA ASN A 621 16.38 -8.19 -11.33
C ASN A 621 15.55 -7.72 -10.13
N LEU A 622 16.21 -7.38 -9.03
CA LEU A 622 15.60 -6.69 -7.88
C LEU A 622 16.24 -5.30 -7.75
N SER A 623 15.45 -4.26 -7.96
CA SER A 623 15.88 -2.87 -7.85
C SER A 623 15.31 -2.22 -6.59
N LEU A 624 16.17 -2.00 -5.60
CA LEU A 624 15.85 -1.27 -4.38
C LEU A 624 16.10 0.21 -4.64
N THR A 625 15.09 1.05 -4.55
CA THR A 625 15.25 2.51 -4.72
C THR A 625 15.64 3.19 -3.40
N SER A 626 15.91 4.50 -3.43
CA SER A 626 16.26 5.28 -2.23
C SER A 626 15.17 5.30 -1.14
N HIS A 627 13.92 4.97 -1.49
CA HIS A 627 12.80 4.94 -0.55
C HIS A 627 12.45 3.52 -0.08
N ALA A 628 13.18 2.50 -0.52
CA ALA A 628 12.97 1.13 -0.10
C ALA A 628 13.65 0.86 1.26
N VAL A 629 12.98 0.09 2.09
CA VAL A 629 13.53 -0.50 3.32
C VAL A 629 13.64 -2.00 3.13
N THR A 630 14.82 -2.55 3.34
CA THR A 630 15.07 -4.00 3.34
C THR A 630 15.25 -4.45 4.78
N LEU A 631 14.27 -5.16 5.32
CA LEU A 631 14.29 -5.76 6.65
C LEU A 631 14.82 -7.19 6.55
N ILE A 632 15.86 -7.49 7.32
CA ILE A 632 16.47 -8.83 7.42
C ILE A 632 16.55 -9.21 8.89
N GLU A 633 15.91 -10.31 9.26
CA GLU A 633 16.01 -10.89 10.58
C GLU A 633 17.16 -11.91 10.64
N LEU A 634 17.94 -11.88 11.71
CA LEU A 634 18.99 -12.85 12.04
C LEU A 634 18.63 -13.58 13.32
N ASN A 635 19.16 -14.78 13.49
CA ASN A 635 19.20 -15.46 14.77
C ASN A 635 20.64 -15.90 15.04
N ALA A 636 21.34 -15.17 15.91
CA ALA A 636 22.74 -15.43 16.23
C ALA A 636 22.96 -16.79 16.91
N ALA A 637 21.99 -17.24 17.71
CA ALA A 637 22.06 -18.54 18.37
C ALA A 637 21.87 -19.70 17.39
N ALA A 638 20.88 -19.60 16.50
CA ALA A 638 20.55 -20.63 15.52
C ALA A 638 21.41 -20.57 14.25
N GLN A 639 22.18 -19.49 14.06
CA GLN A 639 22.91 -19.18 12.83
C GLN A 639 22.04 -19.24 11.57
N SER A 640 20.84 -18.67 11.68
CA SER A 640 19.88 -18.56 10.59
C SER A 640 19.57 -17.10 10.28
N ASN A 641 19.16 -16.81 9.05
CA ASN A 641 18.86 -15.45 8.63
C ASN A 641 17.79 -15.42 7.53
N ASP A 642 17.09 -14.29 7.43
CA ASP A 642 16.33 -13.95 6.25
C ASP A 642 17.24 -13.87 5.03
N GLN A 643 16.73 -14.29 3.89
CA GLN A 643 17.48 -14.27 2.65
C GLN A 643 16.66 -13.75 1.48
N LEU A 644 17.23 -12.82 0.70
CA LEU A 644 16.74 -12.53 -0.65
C LEU A 644 17.57 -13.30 -1.67
N ILE A 645 16.91 -14.08 -2.52
CA ILE A 645 17.54 -14.75 -3.65
C ILE A 645 17.12 -14.03 -4.93
N VAL A 646 18.06 -13.55 -5.72
CA VAL A 646 17.84 -12.78 -6.95
C VAL A 646 18.57 -13.47 -8.09
N ALA A 647 17.87 -14.01 -9.07
CA ALA A 647 18.52 -14.68 -10.20
C ALA A 647 19.29 -13.68 -11.09
N GLY A 648 18.77 -12.45 -11.24
CA GLY A 648 19.42 -11.36 -11.95
C GLY A 648 20.32 -10.49 -11.06
N THR A 649 20.35 -9.20 -11.35
CA THR A 649 21.10 -8.20 -10.58
C THR A 649 20.28 -7.71 -9.38
N LEU A 650 20.90 -7.69 -8.20
CA LEU A 650 20.44 -6.95 -7.03
C LEU A 650 21.04 -5.53 -7.08
N ASN A 651 20.20 -4.52 -7.34
CA ASN A 651 20.60 -3.12 -7.29
C ASN A 651 20.28 -2.54 -5.91
N CYS A 652 21.32 -2.36 -5.09
CA CYS A 652 21.21 -1.84 -3.73
C CYS A 652 21.11 -0.31 -3.72
N SER A 653 20.15 0.21 -2.97
CA SER A 653 19.98 1.61 -2.57
C SER A 653 19.19 1.65 -1.26
N GLY A 654 18.67 2.80 -0.85
CA GLY A 654 17.75 2.90 0.29
C GLY A 654 18.36 2.41 1.60
N THR A 655 17.54 1.79 2.45
CA THR A 655 17.95 1.37 3.80
C THR A 655 17.98 -0.15 3.94
N LEU A 656 19.08 -0.68 4.47
CA LEU A 656 19.14 -2.04 5.02
C LEU A 656 18.99 -1.96 6.54
N TYR A 657 17.99 -2.64 7.08
CA TYR A 657 17.77 -2.77 8.51
C TYR A 657 17.86 -4.25 8.90
N VAL A 658 18.78 -4.56 9.82
CA VAL A 658 19.02 -5.92 10.28
C VAL A 658 18.62 -6.03 11.75
N ASN A 659 17.76 -6.99 12.06
CA ASN A 659 17.29 -7.27 13.42
C ASN A 659 17.85 -8.61 13.93
N ASN A 660 18.14 -8.74 15.22
CA ASN A 660 18.52 -10.01 15.82
C ASN A 660 17.40 -10.54 16.70
N LEU A 661 16.87 -11.72 16.37
CA LEU A 661 15.77 -12.35 17.07
C LEU A 661 16.21 -13.01 18.38
N ALA A 662 17.41 -13.58 18.42
CA ALA A 662 17.91 -14.30 19.59
C ALA A 662 19.43 -14.51 19.56
N GLY A 663 20.03 -14.64 20.76
CA GLY A 663 21.44 -14.93 20.94
C GLY A 663 22.34 -13.69 20.89
N THR A 664 23.60 -13.86 21.27
CA THR A 664 24.66 -12.84 21.18
C THR A 664 25.60 -13.18 20.04
N PHE A 665 26.06 -12.18 19.31
CA PHE A 665 27.01 -12.36 18.22
C PHE A 665 28.42 -12.69 18.72
N ALA A 666 29.15 -13.51 17.97
CA ALA A 666 30.52 -13.90 18.25
C ALA A 666 31.41 -13.70 17.03
N ALA A 667 32.71 -13.44 17.27
CA ALA A 667 33.69 -13.29 16.20
C ALA A 667 33.72 -14.51 15.26
N GLY A 668 33.79 -14.25 13.96
CA GLY A 668 33.80 -15.27 12.90
C GLY A 668 32.42 -15.71 12.43
N GLN A 669 31.33 -15.32 13.11
CA GLN A 669 29.97 -15.58 12.59
C GLN A 669 29.73 -14.80 11.31
N SER A 670 29.03 -15.43 10.36
CA SER A 670 28.66 -14.83 9.08
C SER A 670 27.24 -15.22 8.68
N PHE A 671 26.56 -14.30 8.00
CA PHE A 671 25.17 -14.46 7.57
C PHE A 671 25.06 -14.08 6.10
N GLN A 672 24.59 -15.03 5.29
CA GLN A 672 24.39 -14.86 3.85
C GLN A 672 22.97 -14.30 3.62
N ILE A 673 22.82 -12.98 3.67
CA ILE A 673 21.52 -12.32 3.63
C ILE A 673 21.02 -12.03 2.21
N PHE A 674 21.93 -11.98 1.24
CA PHE A 674 21.59 -11.88 -0.18
C PHE A 674 22.29 -12.97 -1.00
N ARG A 675 21.63 -13.46 -2.05
CA ARG A 675 22.24 -14.29 -3.10
C ARG A 675 21.78 -13.75 -4.45
N ALA A 676 22.66 -13.08 -5.18
CA ALA A 676 22.35 -12.51 -6.48
C ALA A 676 23.23 -13.04 -7.61
N GLY A 677 22.73 -13.05 -8.84
CA GLY A 677 23.54 -13.32 -10.04
C GLY A 677 24.58 -12.23 -10.29
N ALA A 678 24.24 -10.99 -9.96
CA ALA A 678 25.16 -9.86 -9.89
C ALA A 678 24.72 -8.86 -8.80
N TYR A 679 25.66 -8.05 -8.33
CA TYR A 679 25.41 -6.99 -7.35
C TYR A 679 25.79 -5.64 -7.94
N ALA A 680 24.97 -4.62 -7.71
CA ALA A 680 25.23 -3.25 -8.13
C ALA A 680 24.72 -2.24 -7.08
N GLY A 681 25.30 -1.04 -7.07
CA GLY A 681 24.92 0.00 -6.11
C GLY A 681 25.39 -0.26 -4.67
N THR A 682 24.94 0.59 -3.75
CA THR A 682 25.24 0.51 -2.31
C THR A 682 24.03 0.99 -1.52
N PHE A 683 23.79 0.43 -0.33
CA PHE A 683 22.75 0.95 0.56
C PHE A 683 23.12 2.36 1.02
N SER A 684 22.15 3.28 1.00
CA SER A 684 22.32 4.64 1.51
C SER A 684 22.41 4.67 3.03
N THR A 685 21.78 3.72 3.71
CA THR A 685 21.86 3.56 5.16
C THR A 685 21.86 2.08 5.52
N ILE A 686 22.72 1.70 6.46
CA ILE A 686 22.79 0.35 7.02
C ILE A 686 22.62 0.47 8.53
N THR A 687 21.58 -0.16 9.08
CA THR A 687 21.32 -0.25 10.52
C THR A 687 21.49 -1.71 10.94
N LEU A 688 22.45 -1.98 11.81
CA LEU A 688 22.78 -3.34 12.29
C LEU A 688 22.52 -3.45 13.79
N PRO A 689 22.26 -4.66 14.32
CA PRO A 689 22.15 -4.88 15.75
C PRO A 689 23.44 -4.50 16.50
N SER A 690 23.31 -4.09 17.75
CA SER A 690 24.48 -3.78 18.59
C SER A 690 25.34 -5.02 18.83
N LEU A 691 26.65 -4.81 18.87
CA LEU A 691 27.65 -5.83 19.18
C LEU A 691 28.28 -5.59 20.54
N ASP A 692 28.94 -6.61 21.08
CA ASP A 692 29.90 -6.43 22.17
C ASP A 692 30.99 -5.42 21.74
N PRO A 693 31.50 -4.56 22.63
CA PRO A 693 32.52 -3.55 22.28
C PRO A 693 33.83 -4.11 21.70
N SER A 694 34.12 -5.40 21.90
CA SER A 694 35.27 -6.10 21.30
C SER A 694 35.02 -6.58 19.86
N LEU A 695 33.84 -6.36 19.32
CA LEU A 695 33.41 -6.83 18.00
C LEU A 695 32.98 -5.68 17.08
N ALA A 696 33.13 -5.90 15.77
CA ALA A 696 32.70 -4.98 14.72
C ALA A 696 32.00 -5.75 13.60
N TRP A 697 31.05 -5.10 12.93
CA TRP A 697 30.44 -5.66 11.72
C TRP A 697 31.37 -5.45 10.53
N ASP A 698 31.59 -6.50 9.75
CA ASP A 698 32.19 -6.46 8.43
C ASP A 698 31.09 -6.55 7.37
N THR A 699 30.88 -5.45 6.65
CA THR A 699 29.93 -5.35 5.53
C THR A 699 30.63 -5.25 4.18
N SER A 700 31.96 -5.45 4.11
CA SER A 700 32.73 -5.33 2.87
C SER A 700 32.28 -6.32 1.79
N HIS A 701 31.71 -7.45 2.21
CA HIS A 701 31.23 -8.52 1.34
C HIS A 701 29.75 -8.37 0.93
N LEU A 702 29.04 -7.39 1.49
CA LEU A 702 27.60 -7.21 1.28
C LEU A 702 27.23 -7.02 -0.19
N THR A 703 28.00 -6.22 -0.93
CA THR A 703 27.78 -5.95 -2.37
C THR A 703 28.67 -6.78 -3.29
N LEU A 704 29.41 -7.74 -2.74
CA LEU A 704 30.26 -8.66 -3.50
C LEU A 704 29.61 -10.04 -3.60
N ASN A 705 29.15 -10.53 -2.46
CA ASN A 705 28.53 -11.84 -2.37
C ASN A 705 27.34 -11.88 -1.41
N GLY A 706 26.89 -10.77 -0.81
CA GLY A 706 25.69 -10.73 0.02
C GLY A 706 25.87 -11.18 1.47
N VAL A 707 27.12 -11.22 1.96
CA VAL A 707 27.45 -11.65 3.33
C VAL A 707 27.74 -10.45 4.24
N ILE A 708 27.22 -10.51 5.46
CA ILE A 708 27.71 -9.73 6.60
C ILE A 708 28.35 -10.66 7.63
N SER A 709 29.42 -10.21 8.27
CA SER A 709 30.14 -11.02 9.26
C SER A 709 30.54 -10.21 10.49
N VAL A 710 30.84 -10.92 11.57
CA VAL A 710 31.25 -10.34 12.85
C VAL A 710 32.76 -10.52 12.97
N ALA A 711 33.50 -9.42 13.01
CA ALA A 711 34.94 -9.38 13.20
C ALA A 711 35.28 -9.06 14.66
N ALA A 712 36.40 -9.60 15.14
CA ALA A 712 37.00 -9.19 16.41
C ALA A 712 37.89 -7.96 16.19
N LEU A 713 37.71 -6.91 17.00
CA LEU A 713 38.66 -5.81 17.09
C LEU A 713 40.00 -6.32 17.64
N PRO A 714 41.12 -5.65 17.32
CA PRO A 714 42.41 -6.00 17.90
C PRO A 714 42.41 -5.86 19.41
N SER A 715 43.03 -6.80 20.09
CA SER A 715 43.41 -6.72 21.51
C SER A 715 44.88 -7.12 21.60
N VAL A 716 45.67 -6.37 22.37
CA VAL A 716 47.11 -6.61 22.49
C VAL A 716 47.55 -6.47 23.94
N THR A 717 48.48 -7.33 24.34
CA THR A 717 49.28 -7.20 25.56
C THR A 717 50.76 -7.29 25.20
N VAL A 718 51.62 -6.78 26.08
CA VAL A 718 53.06 -6.85 25.90
C VAL A 718 53.70 -7.54 27.11
N SER A 719 54.66 -8.42 26.85
CA SER A 719 55.40 -9.15 27.87
C SER A 719 56.90 -9.02 27.67
N PRO A 720 57.67 -8.71 28.72
CA PRO A 720 57.19 -8.27 30.05
C PRO A 720 56.56 -6.85 29.99
N PRO A 721 55.51 -6.55 30.79
CA PRO A 721 54.90 -5.21 30.84
C PRO A 721 55.79 -4.19 31.56
N ALA A 722 56.71 -4.66 32.40
CA ALA A 722 57.81 -3.87 32.94
C ALA A 722 59.04 -4.76 33.10
N THR A 723 60.22 -4.26 32.72
CA THR A 723 61.47 -5.01 32.89
C THR A 723 62.66 -4.10 33.14
N ASN A 724 63.60 -4.62 33.93
CA ASN A 724 64.89 -4.01 34.16
C ASN A 724 65.94 -4.85 33.44
N VAL A 725 66.77 -4.23 32.61
CA VAL A 725 67.76 -4.91 31.77
C VAL A 725 69.11 -4.27 32.00
N GLU A 726 70.14 -5.11 32.16
CA GLU A 726 71.52 -4.63 32.28
C GLU A 726 71.94 -3.97 30.98
N CYS A 727 72.62 -2.83 31.06
CA CYS A 727 73.14 -2.19 29.87
C CYS A 727 74.06 -3.13 29.06
N SER A 728 74.08 -2.97 27.73
CA SER A 728 74.74 -3.83 26.73
C SER A 728 74.16 -5.25 26.57
N SER A 729 73.24 -5.68 27.45
CA SER A 729 72.50 -6.93 27.27
C SER A 729 71.32 -6.76 26.29
N ALA A 730 70.77 -7.89 25.84
CA ALA A 730 69.66 -7.88 24.89
C ALA A 730 68.31 -7.66 25.58
N LEU A 731 67.53 -6.68 25.11
CA LEU A 731 66.13 -6.48 25.49
C LEU A 731 65.23 -7.14 24.45
N THR A 732 64.26 -7.94 24.89
CA THR A 732 63.20 -8.46 24.02
C THR A 732 61.83 -8.18 24.63
N LEU A 733 61.00 -7.45 23.89
CA LEU A 733 59.58 -7.27 24.19
C LEU A 733 58.75 -8.07 23.19
N VAL A 734 57.74 -8.79 23.69
CA VAL A 734 56.86 -9.63 22.87
C VAL A 734 55.43 -9.09 22.97
N ALA A 735 54.87 -8.71 21.83
CA ALA A 735 53.46 -8.39 21.69
C ALA A 735 52.66 -9.68 21.46
N GLN A 736 51.66 -9.90 22.31
CA GLN A 736 50.66 -10.96 22.14
C GLN A 736 49.35 -10.30 21.77
N ALA A 737 48.95 -10.43 20.51
CA ALA A 737 47.73 -9.83 20.00
C ALA A 737 46.74 -10.87 19.45
N SER A 738 45.46 -10.52 19.50
CA SER A 738 44.34 -11.26 18.93
C SER A 738 43.41 -10.28 18.20
N GLY A 739 42.54 -10.80 17.33
CA GLY A 739 41.64 -10.01 16.50
C GLY A 739 41.48 -10.65 15.12
N THR A 740 40.54 -10.15 14.30
CA THR A 740 40.38 -10.64 12.93
C THR A 740 41.62 -10.30 12.10
N PRO A 741 42.28 -11.28 11.45
CA PRO A 741 43.43 -11.03 10.58
C PRO A 741 43.07 -10.22 9.31
N PRO A 742 44.04 -9.54 8.67
CA PRO A 742 45.45 -9.42 9.05
C PRO A 742 45.66 -8.41 10.21
N LEU A 743 46.55 -8.76 11.14
CA LEU A 743 47.01 -7.87 12.20
C LEU A 743 48.33 -7.21 11.78
N ASN A 744 48.38 -5.88 11.81
CA ASN A 744 49.57 -5.09 11.52
C ASN A 744 50.13 -4.51 12.81
N TYR A 745 51.45 -4.58 13.00
CA TYR A 745 52.13 -4.11 14.22
C TYR A 745 53.02 -2.92 13.91
N GLN A 746 53.14 -2.00 14.85
CA GLN A 746 54.14 -0.93 14.85
C GLN A 746 54.56 -0.63 16.29
N TRP A 747 55.87 -0.66 16.56
CA TRP A 747 56.44 -0.28 17.85
C TRP A 747 56.84 1.20 17.89
N PHE A 748 56.68 1.81 19.05
CA PHE A 748 56.99 3.21 19.33
C PHE A 748 57.88 3.32 20.57
N ASP A 749 58.89 4.19 20.52
CA ASP A 749 59.59 4.67 21.72
C ASP A 749 58.93 5.95 22.24
N ASN A 750 59.03 6.15 23.56
CA ASN A 750 58.43 7.29 24.27
C ASN A 750 56.95 7.52 23.92
N GLN A 751 56.24 6.44 23.61
CA GLN A 751 54.83 6.38 23.21
C GLN A 751 54.48 7.02 21.85
N THR A 752 55.31 7.91 21.29
CA THR A 752 54.97 8.66 20.07
C THR A 752 55.90 8.44 18.88
N ASN A 753 57.14 8.01 19.10
CA ASN A 753 58.13 7.95 18.03
C ASN A 753 58.15 6.55 17.43
N ALA A 754 57.68 6.40 16.18
CA ALA A 754 57.70 5.12 15.51
C ALA A 754 59.14 4.62 15.33
N ILE A 755 59.44 3.43 15.85
CA ILE A 755 60.74 2.79 15.66
C ILE A 755 60.77 2.24 14.23
N PRO A 756 61.63 2.76 13.34
CA PRO A 756 61.62 2.37 11.93
C PRO A 756 61.85 0.87 11.75
N GLY A 757 60.98 0.21 10.98
CA GLY A 757 61.08 -1.22 10.67
C GLY A 757 60.64 -2.18 11.79
N ALA A 758 60.25 -1.67 12.96
CA ALA A 758 59.76 -2.49 14.06
C ALA A 758 58.26 -2.82 13.87
N THR A 759 57.96 -3.72 12.93
CA THR A 759 56.60 -4.13 12.55
C THR A 759 56.29 -5.60 12.85
N ASN A 760 57.18 -6.27 13.60
CA ASN A 760 57.01 -7.66 14.00
C ASN A 760 56.33 -7.76 15.38
N THR A 761 55.90 -8.96 15.74
CA THR A 761 55.37 -9.27 17.08
C THR A 761 56.42 -9.10 18.18
N THR A 762 57.72 -9.07 17.85
CA THR A 762 58.81 -8.89 18.80
C THR A 762 59.63 -7.64 18.47
N LEU A 763 59.94 -6.84 19.49
CA LEU A 763 60.96 -5.79 19.44
C LEU A 763 62.20 -6.29 20.17
N THR A 764 63.32 -6.39 19.47
CA THR A 764 64.61 -6.80 20.04
C THR A 764 65.64 -5.69 19.88
N LEU A 765 66.26 -5.30 20.98
CA LEU A 765 67.46 -4.47 21.00
C LEU A 765 68.63 -5.38 21.36
N SER A 766 69.59 -5.57 20.45
CA SER A 766 70.72 -6.50 20.64
C SER A 766 71.73 -6.02 21.67
N GLN A 767 71.89 -4.70 21.80
CA GLN A 767 72.68 -4.04 22.84
C GLN A 767 71.90 -2.83 23.34
N ALA A 768 71.29 -2.95 24.51
CA ALA A 768 70.49 -1.89 25.11
C ALA A 768 71.40 -0.80 25.73
N THR A 769 71.15 0.47 25.44
CA THR A 769 71.88 1.62 26.04
C THR A 769 71.01 2.35 27.06
N VAL A 770 71.61 2.99 28.05
CA VAL A 770 70.88 3.70 29.12
C VAL A 770 69.89 4.76 28.56
N SER A 771 70.26 5.41 27.46
CA SER A 771 69.41 6.38 26.73
C SER A 771 68.14 5.80 26.10
N GLN A 772 68.03 4.47 26.00
CA GLN A 772 66.86 3.77 25.50
C GLN A 772 65.87 3.39 26.62
N SER A 773 66.14 3.78 27.87
CA SER A 773 65.17 3.65 28.96
C SER A 773 63.92 4.47 28.66
N GLY A 774 62.75 3.92 28.93
CA GLY A 774 61.49 4.62 28.71
C GLY A 774 60.31 3.70 28.44
N ASN A 775 59.26 4.31 27.91
CA ASN A 775 58.00 3.67 27.61
C ASN A 775 57.97 3.22 26.15
N TYR A 776 57.81 1.92 25.94
CA TYR A 776 57.65 1.30 24.63
C TYR A 776 56.19 0.92 24.41
N THR A 777 55.58 1.40 23.33
CA THR A 777 54.20 1.07 23.00
C THR A 777 54.18 0.26 21.71
N VAL A 778 53.45 -0.86 21.70
CA VAL A 778 53.08 -1.55 20.47
C VAL A 778 51.65 -1.17 20.11
N GLN A 779 51.43 -0.73 18.87
CA GLN A 779 50.09 -0.57 18.29
C GLN A 779 49.83 -1.73 17.34
N VAL A 780 48.66 -2.35 17.49
CA VAL A 780 48.19 -3.43 16.61
C VAL A 780 46.87 -3.01 15.98
N ALA A 781 46.80 -3.06 14.66
CA ALA A 781 45.63 -2.64 13.90
C ALA A 781 45.17 -3.71 12.91
N ASN A 782 43.86 -3.78 12.71
CA ASN A 782 43.23 -4.47 11.57
C ASN A 782 42.27 -3.51 10.86
N ASN A 783 41.53 -4.02 9.88
CA ASN A 783 40.60 -3.20 9.08
C ASN A 783 39.42 -2.62 9.89
N PHE A 784 39.23 -3.04 11.14
CA PHE A 784 38.09 -2.66 11.98
C PHE A 784 38.47 -1.76 13.16
N GLY A 785 39.75 -1.70 13.52
CA GLY A 785 40.21 -0.83 14.60
C GLY A 785 41.68 -1.06 14.96
N SER A 786 42.09 -0.48 16.09
CA SER A 786 43.44 -0.63 16.63
C SER A 786 43.43 -0.68 18.14
N ALA A 787 44.40 -1.38 18.73
CA ALA A 787 44.66 -1.41 20.16
C ALA A 787 46.16 -1.22 20.41
N SER A 788 46.50 -0.72 21.60
CA SER A 788 47.88 -0.47 21.98
C SER A 788 48.18 -1.07 23.36
N ALA A 789 49.41 -1.55 23.54
CA ALA A 789 49.93 -2.02 24.83
C ALA A 789 51.25 -1.33 25.16
N LEU A 790 51.42 -0.97 26.42
CA LEU A 790 52.58 -0.26 26.96
C LEU A 790 53.49 -1.21 27.75
N ALA A 791 54.79 -1.14 27.51
CA ALA A 791 55.84 -1.73 28.32
C ALA A 791 56.77 -0.64 28.87
N THR A 792 57.12 -0.71 30.15
CA THR A 792 58.10 0.20 30.75
C THR A 792 59.45 -0.51 30.89
N VAL A 793 60.49 0.09 30.31
CA VAL A 793 61.84 -0.49 30.28
C VAL A 793 62.79 0.43 31.03
N THR A 794 63.48 -0.14 32.02
CA THR A 794 64.58 0.55 32.73
C THR A 794 65.89 -0.14 32.37
N ILE A 795 66.80 0.57 31.72
CA ILE A 795 68.14 0.08 31.41
C ILE A 795 69.11 0.79 32.35
N SER A 796 69.76 0.01 33.21
CA SER A 796 70.74 0.49 34.18
C SER A 796 72.03 -0.28 33.99
N ASP A 797 73.14 0.38 34.31
CA ASP A 797 74.44 -0.25 34.43
C ASP A 797 74.70 -0.55 35.91
N THR A 798 74.72 -1.84 36.25
CA THR A 798 74.90 -2.36 37.61
C THR A 798 76.21 -3.13 37.77
N THR A 799 76.99 -3.25 36.70
CA THR A 799 78.25 -3.97 36.72
C THR A 799 79.42 -3.03 36.99
N PRO A 800 80.34 -3.36 37.90
CA PRO A 800 81.60 -2.63 38.02
C PRO A 800 82.43 -2.69 36.73
N PRO A 801 83.29 -1.68 36.48
CA PRO A 801 84.30 -1.74 35.43
C PRO A 801 85.18 -2.98 35.53
N VAL A 802 85.79 -3.39 34.42
CA VAL A 802 86.75 -4.50 34.37
C VAL A 802 88.18 -3.97 34.31
N ILE A 803 88.97 -4.23 35.36
CA ILE A 803 90.43 -4.00 35.32
C ILE A 803 91.07 -5.13 34.52
N THR A 804 91.64 -4.78 33.36
CA THR A 804 92.32 -5.75 32.49
C THR A 804 93.79 -5.89 32.84
N TRP A 805 94.37 -4.85 33.45
CA TRP A 805 95.77 -4.84 33.84
C TRP A 805 96.04 -3.75 34.89
N SER A 806 96.94 -4.02 35.83
CA SER A 806 97.48 -3.05 36.79
C SER A 806 98.96 -3.32 37.07
N PHE A 807 99.71 -2.28 37.45
CA PHE A 807 101.14 -2.37 37.73
C PHE A 807 101.45 -3.34 38.88
N THR A 808 102.62 -3.97 38.85
CA THR A 808 103.14 -4.77 39.98
C THR A 808 104.62 -4.44 40.20
N ASN A 809 105.11 -4.60 41.45
CA ASN A 809 106.53 -4.49 41.82
C ASN A 809 107.20 -3.11 41.59
N LEU A 810 106.55 -2.01 42.00
CA LEU A 810 107.15 -0.68 41.97
C LEU A 810 108.09 -0.48 43.18
N VAL A 811 109.37 -0.18 42.93
CA VAL A 811 110.39 0.06 43.97
C VAL A 811 110.86 1.51 43.89
N LEU A 812 110.87 2.20 45.03
CA LEU A 812 111.30 3.58 45.19
C LEU A 812 112.49 3.66 46.16
N THR A 813 113.30 4.70 46.02
CA THR A 813 114.42 4.96 46.94
C THR A 813 113.95 5.90 48.04
N ALA A 814 114.24 5.58 49.30
CA ALA A 814 113.93 6.44 50.43
C ALA A 814 114.83 7.68 50.42
N ASP A 815 114.24 8.84 50.76
CA ASP A 815 114.99 10.05 51.03
C ASP A 815 115.72 9.97 52.40
N SER A 816 116.38 11.06 52.78
CA SER A 816 117.10 11.16 54.06
C SER A 816 116.21 11.03 55.30
N THR A 817 114.88 11.07 55.16
CA THR A 817 113.89 10.86 56.23
C THR A 817 113.34 9.43 56.27
N GLY A 818 113.80 8.54 55.38
CA GLY A 818 113.37 7.14 55.33
C GLY A 818 112.03 6.90 54.64
N HIS A 819 111.54 7.87 53.85
CA HIS A 819 110.28 7.80 53.12
C HIS A 819 110.46 8.04 51.62
N ALA A 820 109.48 7.66 50.80
CA ALA A 820 109.40 8.04 49.37
C ALA A 820 107.99 8.53 49.02
N PRO A 821 107.82 9.55 48.16
CA PRO A 821 106.50 10.01 47.75
C PRO A 821 105.80 8.97 46.88
N MET A 822 104.55 8.64 47.20
CA MET A 822 103.71 7.76 46.39
C MET A 822 103.53 8.35 44.97
N PRO A 823 103.90 7.66 43.89
CA PRO A 823 103.66 8.17 42.53
C PRO A 823 102.17 8.12 42.17
N ASP A 824 101.79 8.91 41.17
CA ASP A 824 100.47 8.80 40.55
C ASP A 824 100.42 7.52 39.68
N VAL A 825 99.60 6.57 40.11
CA VAL A 825 99.36 5.28 39.48
C VAL A 825 97.95 5.17 38.90
N THR A 826 97.23 6.30 38.79
CA THR A 826 95.90 6.36 38.16
C THR A 826 95.94 6.52 36.63
N GLY A 827 97.12 6.80 36.07
CA GLY A 827 97.32 6.95 34.62
C GLY A 827 97.37 5.63 33.83
N THR A 828 97.15 5.71 32.52
CA THR A 828 97.03 4.57 31.58
C THR A 828 98.28 3.67 31.45
N ASN A 829 99.44 4.16 31.92
CA ASN A 829 100.68 3.39 32.01
C ASN A 829 100.75 2.48 33.25
N SER A 830 99.85 2.66 34.21
CA SER A 830 99.88 2.00 35.52
C SER A 830 98.61 1.18 35.80
N ILE A 831 97.49 1.50 35.14
CA ILE A 831 96.26 0.72 35.18
C ILE A 831 95.50 0.83 33.86
N ARG A 832 94.86 -0.26 33.42
CA ARG A 832 93.89 -0.26 32.32
C ARG A 832 92.60 -0.93 32.78
N ALA A 833 91.50 -0.19 32.63
CA ALA A 833 90.16 -0.70 32.83
C ALA A 833 89.28 -0.29 31.66
N TYR A 834 88.23 -1.05 31.40
CA TYR A 834 87.16 -0.66 30.50
C TYR A 834 85.82 -0.99 31.15
N ASP A 835 84.79 -0.28 30.73
CA ASP A 835 83.41 -0.61 31.03
C ASP A 835 82.62 -0.66 29.72
N THR A 836 81.64 -1.55 29.64
CA THR A 836 80.89 -1.78 28.39
C THR A 836 79.82 -0.70 28.18
N CYS A 837 79.41 -0.02 29.24
CA CYS A 837 78.30 0.91 29.32
C CYS A 837 78.71 2.35 29.64
N SER A 838 79.92 2.52 30.18
CA SER A 838 80.52 3.81 30.50
C SER A 838 81.79 4.04 29.70
N THR A 839 81.84 5.15 28.96
CA THR A 839 83.05 5.58 28.26
C THR A 839 83.99 6.40 29.14
N ASN A 840 83.50 6.87 30.29
CA ASN A 840 84.29 7.60 31.28
C ASN A 840 84.45 6.75 32.54
N LEU A 841 85.70 6.53 32.95
CA LEU A 841 86.05 5.82 34.17
C LEU A 841 86.82 6.75 35.10
N ALA A 842 86.43 6.77 36.37
CA ALA A 842 87.10 7.54 37.40
C ALA A 842 88.12 6.65 38.13
N PHE A 843 89.40 7.03 38.08
CA PHE A 843 90.49 6.30 38.73
C PHE A 843 90.95 7.05 39.98
N ASN A 844 90.97 6.36 41.12
CA ASN A 844 91.44 6.88 42.39
C ASN A 844 92.47 5.92 43.00
N GLN A 845 93.43 6.44 43.77
CA GLN A 845 94.42 5.62 44.49
C GLN A 845 94.44 5.94 45.99
N THR A 846 94.73 4.94 46.82
CA THR A 846 95.00 5.10 48.25
C THR A 846 96.24 4.28 48.61
N PRO A 847 97.32 4.89 49.15
CA PRO A 847 97.47 6.31 49.49
C PRO A 847 97.45 7.26 48.28
N LEU A 848 97.00 8.50 48.48
CA LEU A 848 96.97 9.53 47.43
C LEU A 848 98.38 9.80 46.89
N SER A 849 98.48 10.29 45.65
CA SER A 849 99.77 10.71 45.09
C SER A 849 100.48 11.68 46.04
N SER A 850 101.80 11.54 46.11
CA SER A 850 102.72 12.27 46.99
C SER A 850 102.59 11.96 48.49
N THR A 851 101.72 11.04 48.91
CA THR A 851 101.71 10.56 50.30
C THR A 851 103.06 9.91 50.62
N ALA A 852 103.67 10.26 51.76
CA ALA A 852 104.95 9.69 52.18
C ALA A 852 104.80 8.22 52.54
N LEU A 853 105.43 7.34 51.77
CA LEU A 853 105.50 5.90 52.02
C LEU A 853 106.72 5.57 52.86
N ALA A 854 106.54 4.84 53.95
CA ALA A 854 107.64 4.43 54.82
C ALA A 854 108.46 3.29 54.19
N ARG A 855 109.72 3.14 54.64
CA ARG A 855 110.57 1.98 54.30
C ARG A 855 109.82 0.65 54.50
N GLY A 856 109.85 -0.22 53.48
CA GLY A 856 109.16 -1.51 53.48
C GLY A 856 108.05 -1.62 52.45
N ALA A 857 107.16 -2.60 52.61
CA ALA A 857 106.04 -2.89 51.72
C ALA A 857 104.84 -1.98 52.05
N ASN A 858 104.39 -1.17 51.09
CA ASN A 858 103.25 -0.28 51.25
C ASN A 858 102.10 -0.74 50.34
N PRO A 859 100.93 -1.11 50.88
CA PRO A 859 99.78 -1.49 50.05
C PRO A 859 99.21 -0.25 49.35
N VAL A 860 98.88 -0.40 48.08
CA VAL A 860 98.25 0.62 47.25
C VAL A 860 96.98 0.04 46.66
N LEU A 861 95.85 0.66 46.99
CA LEU A 861 94.55 0.33 46.44
C LEU A 861 94.21 1.32 45.32
N ILE A 862 94.01 0.81 44.11
CA ILE A 862 93.46 1.59 43.00
C ILE A 862 91.98 1.24 42.90
N THR A 863 91.12 2.24 42.94
CA THR A 863 89.67 2.12 42.73
C THR A 863 89.34 2.67 41.35
N VAL A 864 88.62 1.89 40.55
CA VAL A 864 88.05 2.36 39.28
C VAL A 864 86.53 2.37 39.45
N ALA A 865 85.92 3.52 39.19
CA ALA A 865 84.46 3.69 39.19
C ALA A 865 83.96 4.01 37.79
N ASP A 866 82.76 3.55 37.43
CA ASP A 866 82.03 4.03 36.26
C ASP A 866 81.14 5.25 36.58
N ASP A 867 80.45 5.76 35.56
CA ASP A 867 79.49 6.88 35.66
C ASP A 867 78.22 6.51 36.47
N SER A 868 77.94 5.21 36.64
CA SER A 868 76.83 4.66 37.44
C SER A 868 77.18 4.50 38.93
N GLY A 869 78.46 4.68 39.29
CA GLY A 869 78.99 4.56 40.64
C GLY A 869 79.40 3.14 41.04
N ASN A 870 79.39 2.16 40.13
CA ASN A 870 79.90 0.83 40.43
C ASN A 870 81.43 0.87 40.48
N THR A 871 82.03 0.14 41.42
CA THR A 871 83.47 0.22 41.70
C THR A 871 84.17 -1.13 41.68
N VAL A 872 85.37 -1.16 41.11
CA VAL A 872 86.30 -2.30 41.14
C VAL A 872 87.64 -1.86 41.71
N TYR A 873 88.35 -2.79 42.34
CA TYR A 873 89.59 -2.50 43.04
C TYR A 873 90.76 -3.35 42.53
N SER A 874 91.95 -2.76 42.46
CA SER A 874 93.22 -3.48 42.33
C SER A 874 94.12 -3.14 43.52
N SER A 875 94.62 -4.17 44.20
CA SER A 875 95.55 -4.02 45.33
C SER A 875 96.95 -4.41 44.91
N ASN A 876 97.87 -3.46 44.93
CA ASN A 876 99.28 -3.65 44.59
C ASN A 876 100.18 -3.24 45.76
N THR A 877 101.48 -3.48 45.66
CA THR A 877 102.45 -3.11 46.70
C THR A 877 103.60 -2.30 46.11
N VAL A 878 104.00 -1.24 46.81
CA VAL A 878 105.16 -0.39 46.51
C VAL A 878 106.23 -0.54 47.60
N PHE A 879 107.50 -0.72 47.24
CA PHE A 879 108.62 -0.94 48.18
C PHE A 879 109.59 0.26 48.26
N VAL A 880 110.18 0.57 49.43
CA VAL A 880 111.10 1.73 49.65
C VAL A 880 112.46 1.34 50.34
N THR A 881 113.68 1.79 49.88
CA THR A 881 115.07 1.37 50.37
C THR A 881 116.26 2.43 50.32
N THR A 882 117.50 2.22 50.90
CA THR A 882 118.69 3.18 51.04
C THR A 882 120.17 2.59 51.05
N HIS A 883 121.28 3.30 50.62
CA HIS A 883 122.73 2.81 50.59
C HIS A 883 123.91 3.86 50.88
N LEU A 884 125.14 3.50 51.38
CA LEU A 884 126.36 4.36 51.69
C LEU A 884 127.80 3.72 51.47
N VAL A 885 128.89 4.52 51.22
CA VAL A 885 130.35 4.12 51.08
C VAL A 885 131.30 5.05 51.91
N SER A 886 132.43 4.56 52.49
CA SER A 886 133.40 5.37 53.31
C SER A 886 134.91 5.09 53.09
N ILE A 887 135.79 6.07 53.36
CA ILE A 887 137.27 6.02 53.19
C ILE A 887 138.02 6.60 54.41
N VAL A 888 139.00 5.87 54.97
CA VAL A 888 139.77 6.29 56.17
C VAL A 888 141.27 5.93 56.04
N PRO A 889 142.23 6.84 56.33
CA PRO A 889 143.67 6.53 56.39
C PRO A 889 144.04 5.61 57.56
N ILE A 890 144.89 4.60 57.35
CA ILE A 890 145.42 3.71 58.38
C ILE A 890 146.94 3.57 58.25
N GLY A 891 147.68 4.02 59.28
CA GLY A 891 149.14 4.05 59.28
C GLY A 891 149.73 5.27 58.54
N SER A 892 151.06 5.38 58.52
CA SER A 892 151.77 6.47 57.85
C SER A 892 151.68 6.41 56.32
N ASP A 893 151.28 5.26 55.77
CA ASP A 893 151.48 4.90 54.37
C ASP A 893 150.32 4.09 53.72
N GLN A 894 149.13 3.94 54.36
CA GLN A 894 147.94 3.27 53.75
C GLN A 894 146.56 3.93 53.98
N LEU A 895 145.56 3.58 53.13
CA LEU A 895 144.13 3.95 53.17
C LEU A 895 143.23 2.71 53.16
N GLN A 896 142.13 2.73 53.92
CA GLN A 896 141.07 1.72 53.94
C GLN A 896 139.78 2.25 53.29
N LEU A 897 139.22 1.49 52.34
CA LEU A 897 137.91 1.76 51.72
C LEU A 897 136.88 0.72 52.19
N SER A 898 135.69 1.16 52.64
CA SER A 898 134.59 0.29 53.10
C SER A 898 133.27 0.55 52.35
N TRP A 899 132.54 -0.50 51.96
CA TRP A 899 131.27 -0.50 51.22
C TRP A 899 130.44 -1.76 51.51
N ASP A 900 129.10 -1.63 51.49
CA ASP A 900 128.20 -2.69 51.96
C ASP A 900 128.07 -3.87 50.97
N TYR A 901 128.03 -3.60 49.67
CA TYR A 901 127.99 -4.62 48.61
C TYR A 901 128.41 -4.02 47.25
N GLY A 902 128.79 -4.88 46.30
CA GLY A 902 129.29 -4.49 44.98
C GLY A 902 130.78 -4.76 44.81
N THR A 903 131.27 -4.59 43.59
CA THR A 903 132.68 -4.82 43.25
C THR A 903 133.42 -3.49 43.28
N LEU A 904 134.48 -3.40 44.08
CA LEU A 904 135.36 -2.23 44.05
C LEU A 904 136.11 -2.20 42.72
N GLN A 905 136.03 -1.09 42.02
CA GLN A 905 136.76 -0.83 40.80
C GLN A 905 137.76 0.30 41.02
N SER A 906 138.89 0.25 40.33
CA SER A 906 139.92 1.29 40.36
C SER A 906 140.24 1.81 38.96
N ALA A 907 140.67 3.06 38.88
CA ALA A 907 141.18 3.69 37.65
C ALA A 907 142.36 4.61 37.98
N THR A 908 143.29 4.80 37.05
CA THR A 908 144.37 5.80 37.13
C THR A 908 143.93 7.20 36.71
N ASN A 909 142.69 7.35 36.26
CA ASN A 909 142.06 8.62 35.93
C ASN A 909 140.63 8.62 36.49
N SER A 910 140.21 9.68 37.18
CA SER A 910 138.85 9.82 37.73
C SER A 910 137.73 9.59 36.71
N ALA A 911 138.01 9.84 35.43
CA ALA A 911 137.10 9.62 34.30
C ALA A 911 137.49 8.43 33.39
N GLY A 912 138.61 7.75 33.65
CA GLY A 912 139.11 6.63 32.84
C GLY A 912 138.37 5.32 33.11
N PRO A 913 138.49 4.29 32.24
CA PRO A 913 137.77 3.03 32.41
C PRO A 913 138.16 2.37 33.73
N TYR A 914 137.20 2.32 34.65
CA TYR A 914 137.35 1.65 35.93
C TYR A 914 137.37 0.13 35.72
N LEU A 915 138.44 -0.49 36.21
CA LEU A 915 138.64 -1.93 36.18
C LEU A 915 138.33 -2.49 37.56
N ASP A 916 137.61 -3.62 37.60
CA ASP A 916 137.39 -4.35 38.84
C ASP A 916 138.73 -4.62 39.51
N VAL A 917 138.85 -4.27 40.79
CA VAL A 917 140.02 -4.59 41.61
C VAL A 917 139.89 -6.07 41.97
N PRO A 918 140.68 -6.96 41.37
CA PRO A 918 140.43 -8.39 41.49
C PRO A 918 140.55 -8.82 42.95
N ASN A 919 139.54 -9.53 43.44
CA ASN A 919 139.43 -10.04 44.81
C ASN A 919 139.33 -8.98 45.91
N ALA A 920 139.06 -7.70 45.58
CA ALA A 920 138.82 -6.69 46.60
C ALA A 920 137.54 -7.01 47.39
N THR A 921 137.71 -7.23 48.69
CA THR A 921 136.62 -7.38 49.65
C THR A 921 136.66 -6.23 50.63
N SER A 922 135.50 -5.82 51.12
CA SER A 922 135.39 -4.68 52.01
C SER A 922 135.67 -5.09 53.46
N PRO A 923 136.57 -4.41 54.21
CA PRO A 923 137.33 -3.24 53.79
C PRO A 923 138.59 -3.56 52.98
N TYR A 924 138.86 -2.78 51.92
CA TYR A 924 140.04 -2.92 51.05
C TYR A 924 141.09 -1.87 51.38
N THR A 925 142.35 -2.30 51.54
CA THR A 925 143.46 -1.41 51.93
C THR A 925 144.40 -1.16 50.74
N ASN A 926 144.81 0.09 50.54
CA ASN A 926 145.78 0.46 49.50
C ASN A 926 146.89 1.40 50.03
N SER A 927 148.11 1.27 49.53
CA SER A 927 149.27 2.06 49.93
C SER A 927 149.34 3.42 49.21
N PHE A 928 149.89 4.45 49.87
CA PHE A 928 150.02 5.80 49.31
C PHE A 928 151.11 5.95 48.22
N SER A 929 151.96 4.94 47.97
CA SER A 929 153.07 5.03 47.02
C SER A 929 152.65 4.64 45.59
N GLY A 930 152.69 5.60 44.65
CA GLY A 930 152.42 5.37 43.22
C GLY A 930 151.61 6.50 42.58
N ASP A 931 151.18 6.29 41.34
CA ASP A 931 150.30 7.23 40.63
C ASP A 931 148.91 7.31 41.29
N GLN A 932 148.26 8.47 41.22
CA GLN A 932 146.93 8.71 41.82
C GLN A 932 145.88 7.73 41.27
N GLN A 933 145.20 7.00 42.15
CA GLN A 933 144.12 6.07 41.79
C GLN A 933 142.77 6.51 42.35
N PHE A 934 141.71 6.32 41.57
CA PHE A 934 140.32 6.58 41.93
C PHE A 934 139.57 5.28 42.11
N TYR A 935 138.68 5.23 43.11
CA TYR A 935 137.87 4.06 43.42
C TYR A 935 136.39 4.36 43.31
N ARG A 936 135.63 3.36 42.85
CA ARG A 936 134.18 3.36 42.92
C ARG A 936 133.67 1.96 43.23
N VAL A 937 132.45 1.87 43.75
CA VAL A 937 131.76 0.60 43.91
C VAL A 937 130.75 0.50 42.78
N ARG A 938 130.90 -0.52 41.94
CA ARG A 938 129.87 -0.88 40.96
C ARG A 938 128.94 -1.88 41.64
N GLU A 939 127.68 -1.49 41.77
CA GLU A 939 126.61 -2.41 42.20
C GLU A 939 126.47 -3.59 41.25
#